data_AF-A0A7R9B209-F1
#
_entry.id   AF-A0A7R9B209-F1
#
_cell.length_a   1.000
_cell.length_b   1.000
_cell.length_c   1.000
_cell.angle_alpha   90.00
_cell.angle_beta   90.00
_cell.angle_gamma   90.00
#
_symmetry.space_group_name_H-M   'P 1'
#
loop_
_entity.id
_entity.type
_entity.pdbx_description
1 polymer ?
#
loop_
_entity_poly.entity_id
_entity_poly.type
_entity_poly.pdbx_seq_one_letter_code
_entity_poly.pdbx_strand_id
1 'polypeptide(L)'
;MPQTMRPPKRVHCIKALSHYMFTRVEAQESITNLFATAKKFLDNKGDYSLCKNYSPASMALLRLTMGKAVLNLCTKHIFWSHMPPSMFVSLASLVTDIEPVSQRFCAHLVKRLITGPNLPTDFISLFAVGGAFRRARAIKGDLVTVVNNRRKHYKHLLLVDNVDYDINGLLENHQHEAVEHCLNSAVFLLAHHPHFKSVNEVKDLRTVKTCLKFLMSAFVEGQAKLSPNFYVRLFAEIKLRYNADCSEDRLVNKGSIILLEILYFSILIMYGKGDDPEEKWEECDGREKVWVICELGELILPSLYRSKKNCKDPENVLVSQKFYSVERMESNHMYLPPRLYRQLGWVHKAAELLRVVDQPHFDSSDEEELQPLGKKLSIKSKRMSPRLVAIKRKSVQFDQSGGFGIITSTHRLALYLKAKTPEIANLSHNVNPTSKRRREHQLVQSLCSKMAGIVEEIEDEHLKHLFDNKDVINVYNLDVVNLSAGAPGPDLLKRCIPLFMQATVHRMEKEQEHAYLFQYGITSGLWEYREQLSQFLTKRYSEQVNRADLVLTCGAAHGLVLIIDTFLPRNAVIFVEDVTYMIALEAFKQFPSMKVVPVPQTSEGVDTEALKIIASEEKSKGSWELTENKLFWAIFYTIPIFHNPTGVTMSQNCCESLVRVARELDLAVVCDDVYNLLYYGDSDSPPRRLFSYDRGTEGFRGGHVISNGTFSKIMAPGVRVGWLEVAPRLALVLRNSGILKSGGAVNQYMSGVITSILELGLEDKHLDFLVHTCKERMQAVCDTLDQFLPSYCSFTRPEGGYFVWLRLPESVDANRLAGWCQDKYKVAAIPGSRFSVKQGFKNYLRLAIAFHQVEILTEATKNLCLGIKDYVENKCK
;
A
#
# COMPACT_ATOMS: atom_id res chain seq x y z
N MET A 1 -44.99 17.40 32.67
CA MET A 1 -45.02 16.76 34.01
C MET A 1 -45.52 17.77 35.05
N PRO A 2 -46.27 17.35 36.09
CA PRO A 2 -46.92 18.27 37.04
C PRO A 2 -45.92 19.00 37.96
N GLN A 3 -46.29 20.21 38.39
CA GLN A 3 -45.41 21.20 39.04
C GLN A 3 -45.02 20.90 40.51
N THR A 4 -45.50 19.83 41.14
CA THR A 4 -45.44 19.66 42.61
C THR A 4 -44.47 18.61 43.16
N MET A 5 -43.55 18.05 42.37
CA MET A 5 -42.61 17.03 42.88
C MET A 5 -41.35 17.63 43.53
N ARG A 6 -41.11 17.31 44.82
CA ARG A 6 -39.88 17.64 45.58
C ARG A 6 -38.59 17.14 44.87
N PRO A 7 -37.42 17.80 45.05
CA PRO A 7 -36.17 17.49 44.35
C PRO A 7 -35.73 16.00 44.32
N PRO A 8 -35.91 15.21 45.40
CA PRO A 8 -35.56 13.78 45.41
C PRO A 8 -36.38 12.95 44.41
N LYS A 9 -37.65 13.33 44.15
CA LYS A 9 -38.53 12.63 43.20
C LYS A 9 -38.15 12.91 41.74
N ARG A 10 -37.57 14.07 41.42
CA ARG A 10 -37.09 14.40 40.06
C ARG A 10 -35.73 13.76 39.72
N VAL A 11 -34.85 13.55 40.70
CA VAL A 11 -33.65 12.69 40.52
C VAL A 11 -34.07 11.24 40.21
N HIS A 12 -35.16 10.76 40.83
CA HIS A 12 -35.80 9.51 40.45
C HIS A 12 -36.37 9.53 39.03
N CYS A 13 -36.96 10.64 38.57
CA CYS A 13 -37.40 10.78 37.18
C CYS A 13 -36.25 10.78 36.18
N ILE A 14 -35.10 11.39 36.46
CA ILE A 14 -33.92 11.32 35.56
C ILE A 14 -33.34 9.90 35.55
N LYS A 15 -33.26 9.23 36.70
CA LYS A 15 -32.91 7.81 36.77
C LYS A 15 -33.91 6.94 36.02
N ALA A 16 -35.21 7.22 36.11
CA ALA A 16 -36.27 6.52 35.40
C ALA A 16 -36.25 6.83 33.89
N LEU A 17 -35.92 8.04 33.47
CA LEU A 17 -35.70 8.40 32.06
C LEU A 17 -34.49 7.66 31.50
N SER A 18 -33.41 7.59 32.28
CA SER A 18 -32.21 6.81 31.96
C SER A 18 -32.53 5.31 31.86
N HIS A 19 -33.41 4.79 32.73
CA HIS A 19 -33.84 3.40 32.74
C HIS A 19 -34.84 3.07 31.63
N TYR A 20 -35.77 3.98 31.34
CA TYR A 20 -36.74 3.90 30.23
C TYR A 20 -36.04 3.93 28.87
N MET A 21 -35.00 4.75 28.72
CA MET A 21 -34.16 4.75 27.52
C MET A 21 -33.21 3.55 27.44
N PHE A 22 -33.03 2.82 28.53
CA PHE A 22 -32.26 1.56 28.53
C PHE A 22 -33.07 0.37 28.00
N THR A 23 -34.40 0.44 27.99
CA THR A 23 -35.29 -0.71 27.71
C THR A 23 -36.08 -0.63 26.41
N ARG A 24 -36.06 0.49 25.66
CA ARG A 24 -36.96 0.69 24.49
C ARG A 24 -36.35 1.34 23.24
N VAL A 25 -35.02 1.40 23.10
CA VAL A 25 -34.39 2.05 21.94
C VAL A 25 -34.11 1.03 20.83
N GLU A 26 -35.03 0.91 19.87
CA GLU A 26 -34.89 0.11 18.65
C GLU A 26 -34.65 0.96 17.38
N ALA A 27 -34.68 2.30 17.47
CA ALA A 27 -34.55 3.22 16.33
C ALA A 27 -33.51 4.34 16.55
N GLN A 28 -32.69 4.60 15.52
CA GLN A 28 -31.56 5.57 15.53
C GLN A 28 -31.98 7.03 15.79
N GLU A 29 -33.18 7.42 15.36
CA GLU A 29 -33.76 8.76 15.60
C GLU A 29 -34.01 9.03 17.11
N SER A 30 -34.32 7.99 17.88
CA SER A 30 -34.51 8.09 19.33
C SER A 30 -33.21 8.36 20.08
N ILE A 31 -32.07 7.87 19.57
CA ILE A 31 -30.73 8.09 20.17
C ILE A 31 -30.27 9.54 19.96
N THR A 32 -30.50 10.09 18.77
CA THR A 32 -30.13 11.47 18.42
C THR A 32 -30.91 12.47 19.29
N ASN A 33 -32.22 12.28 19.44
CA ASN A 33 -33.06 13.14 20.29
C ASN A 33 -32.70 13.05 21.78
N LEU A 34 -32.28 11.86 22.23
CA LEU A 34 -31.74 11.66 23.57
C LEU A 34 -30.49 12.50 23.81
N PHE A 35 -29.46 12.39 22.95
CA PHE A 35 -28.24 13.17 23.11
C PHE A 35 -28.49 14.67 23.00
N ALA A 36 -29.37 15.11 22.09
CA ALA A 36 -29.75 16.52 21.98
C ALA A 36 -30.39 17.05 23.28
N THR A 37 -31.25 16.25 23.92
CA THR A 37 -31.89 16.60 25.20
C THR A 37 -30.89 16.65 26.34
N ALA A 38 -30.03 15.64 26.46
CA ALA A 38 -28.98 15.59 27.48
C ALA A 38 -27.98 16.75 27.32
N LYS A 39 -27.59 17.06 26.09
CA LYS A 39 -26.72 18.19 25.75
C LYS A 39 -27.34 19.52 26.20
N LYS A 40 -28.59 19.79 25.80
CA LYS A 40 -29.31 21.01 26.18
C LYS A 40 -29.44 21.15 27.70
N PHE A 41 -29.62 20.03 28.40
CA PHE A 41 -29.65 19.99 29.86
C PHE A 41 -28.30 20.38 30.49
N LEU A 42 -27.20 19.83 29.99
CA LEU A 42 -25.84 20.14 30.47
C LEU A 42 -25.44 21.59 30.15
N ASP A 43 -25.69 22.05 28.94
CA ASP A 43 -25.34 23.40 28.47
C ASP A 43 -26.06 24.50 29.26
N ASN A 44 -27.31 24.27 29.65
CA ASN A 44 -28.07 25.19 30.50
C ASN A 44 -27.74 25.07 32.00
N LYS A 45 -26.60 24.46 32.33
CA LYS A 45 -26.15 24.21 33.70
C LYS A 45 -27.19 23.46 34.55
N GLY A 46 -27.92 22.51 33.96
CA GLY A 46 -28.97 21.75 34.62
C GLY A 46 -30.31 22.49 34.74
N ASP A 47 -30.42 23.66 34.10
CA ASP A 47 -31.65 24.46 34.07
C ASP A 47 -32.48 24.13 32.84
N TYR A 48 -33.66 23.59 33.10
CA TYR A 48 -34.68 23.37 32.08
C TYR A 48 -35.98 24.10 32.43
N SER A 49 -35.90 25.10 33.31
CA SER A 49 -37.07 25.64 33.96
C SER A 49 -37.92 26.50 33.02
N LEU A 50 -39.14 26.00 32.79
CA LEU A 50 -40.39 26.78 32.85
C LEU A 50 -40.87 26.97 34.32
N CYS A 51 -40.03 26.69 35.34
CA CYS A 51 -40.35 26.73 36.79
C CYS A 51 -39.16 27.21 37.65
N LYS A 52 -39.17 28.49 38.05
CA LYS A 52 -38.08 29.31 38.64
C LYS A 52 -37.47 28.90 40.01
N ASN A 53 -37.60 27.67 40.52
CA ASN A 53 -37.38 27.39 41.97
C ASN A 53 -36.29 26.35 42.35
N TYR A 54 -35.19 26.19 41.59
CA TYR A 54 -34.11 25.27 42.02
C TYR A 54 -32.95 25.98 42.72
N SER A 55 -32.48 25.40 43.84
CA SER A 55 -31.25 25.84 44.50
C SER A 55 -30.02 25.50 43.64
N PRO A 56 -28.94 26.31 43.68
CA PRO A 56 -27.68 26.01 42.97
C PRO A 56 -27.13 24.61 43.28
N ALA A 57 -27.30 24.12 44.51
CA ALA A 57 -26.87 22.78 44.92
C ALA A 57 -27.70 21.66 44.24
N SER A 58 -29.01 21.86 44.07
CA SER A 58 -29.87 20.93 43.34
C SER A 58 -29.47 20.86 41.86
N MET A 59 -29.15 22.00 41.26
CA MET A 59 -28.74 22.11 39.86
C MET A 59 -27.41 21.39 39.59
N ALA A 60 -26.45 21.56 40.50
CA ALA A 60 -25.18 20.85 40.49
C ALA A 60 -25.37 19.32 40.53
N LEU A 61 -26.24 18.82 41.40
CA LEU A 61 -26.54 17.40 41.50
C LEU A 61 -27.19 16.84 40.23
N LEU A 62 -28.08 17.61 39.60
CA LEU A 62 -28.75 17.18 38.38
C LEU A 62 -27.78 17.08 37.19
N ARG A 63 -26.88 18.07 37.02
CA ARG A 63 -25.81 18.01 36.00
C ARG A 63 -24.91 16.79 36.19
N LEU A 64 -24.46 16.57 37.43
CA LEU A 64 -23.65 15.39 37.78
C LEU A 64 -24.38 14.09 37.44
N THR A 65 -25.68 14.01 37.74
CA THR A 65 -26.50 12.83 37.46
C THR A 65 -26.65 12.60 35.97
N MET A 66 -26.92 13.65 35.19
CA MET A 66 -27.03 13.58 33.72
C MET A 66 -25.71 13.15 33.08
N GLY A 67 -24.58 13.76 33.47
CA GLY A 67 -23.27 13.39 32.96
C GLY A 67 -22.93 11.91 33.22
N LYS A 68 -23.21 11.40 34.43
CA LYS A 68 -23.04 9.98 34.75
C LYS A 68 -23.94 9.07 33.93
N ALA A 69 -25.20 9.48 33.69
CA ALA A 69 -26.13 8.70 32.87
C ALA A 69 -25.63 8.58 31.42
N VAL A 70 -25.13 9.68 30.85
CA VAL A 70 -24.55 9.71 29.49
C VAL A 70 -23.32 8.79 29.41
N LEU A 71 -22.39 8.89 30.36
CA LEU A 71 -21.22 7.99 30.41
C LEU A 71 -21.63 6.51 30.50
N ASN A 72 -22.70 6.18 31.24
CA ASN A 72 -23.20 4.80 31.31
C ASN A 72 -23.87 4.33 30.01
N LEU A 73 -24.50 5.22 29.25
CA LEU A 73 -25.07 4.86 27.95
C LEU A 73 -23.96 4.55 26.94
N CYS A 74 -22.92 5.38 26.91
CA CYS A 74 -21.80 5.24 25.99
C CYS A 74 -20.87 4.05 26.28
N THR A 75 -21.12 3.25 27.32
CA THR A 75 -20.45 1.95 27.49
C THR A 75 -20.97 0.89 26.50
N LYS A 76 -22.06 1.17 25.77
CA LYS A 76 -22.60 0.32 24.71
C LYS A 76 -22.33 0.96 23.35
N HIS A 77 -21.79 0.17 22.41
CA HIS A 77 -21.35 0.65 21.09
C HIS A 77 -22.43 1.46 20.34
N ILE A 78 -23.68 1.00 20.34
CA ILE A 78 -24.80 1.66 19.64
C ILE A 78 -25.04 3.12 20.09
N PHE A 79 -24.77 3.46 21.35
CA PHE A 79 -24.91 4.82 21.84
C PHE A 79 -23.65 5.66 21.61
N TRP A 80 -22.48 5.04 21.76
CA TRP A 80 -21.19 5.68 21.50
C TRP A 80 -21.09 6.18 20.06
N SER A 81 -21.34 5.31 19.07
CA SER A 81 -21.16 5.63 17.65
C SER A 81 -22.09 6.73 17.14
N HIS A 82 -23.15 7.06 17.88
CA HIS A 82 -24.14 8.08 17.55
C HIS A 82 -24.04 9.34 18.44
N MET A 83 -23.05 9.43 19.32
CA MET A 83 -22.87 10.61 20.17
C MET A 83 -22.31 11.77 19.34
N PRO A 84 -22.98 12.93 19.27
CA PRO A 84 -22.46 14.06 18.49
C PRO A 84 -21.19 14.64 19.13
N PRO A 85 -20.20 15.13 18.35
CA PRO A 85 -18.95 15.70 18.89
C PRO A 85 -19.19 16.83 19.90
N SER A 86 -20.23 17.63 19.69
CA SER A 86 -20.62 18.72 20.58
C SER A 86 -21.06 18.26 21.98
N MET A 87 -21.41 16.98 22.17
CA MET A 87 -21.73 16.40 23.48
C MET A 87 -20.47 16.20 24.35
N PHE A 88 -19.31 15.92 23.75
CA PHE A 88 -18.05 15.83 24.49
C PHE A 88 -17.71 17.15 25.18
N VAL A 89 -18.03 18.29 24.55
CA VAL A 89 -17.82 19.62 25.13
C VAL A 89 -18.70 19.82 26.36
N SER A 90 -19.99 19.47 26.24
CA SER A 90 -20.94 19.57 27.35
C SER A 90 -20.53 18.65 28.52
N LEU A 91 -19.99 17.46 28.24
CA LEU A 91 -19.43 16.58 29.26
C LEU A 91 -18.12 17.12 29.86
N ALA A 92 -17.22 17.69 29.05
CA ALA A 92 -15.96 18.27 29.51
C ALA A 92 -16.19 19.45 30.47
N SER A 93 -17.30 20.19 30.30
CA SER A 93 -17.68 21.25 31.24
C SER A 93 -17.82 20.74 32.69
N LEU A 94 -18.22 19.47 32.88
CA LEU A 94 -18.36 18.84 34.19
C LEU A 94 -17.01 18.54 34.84
N VAL A 95 -15.96 18.31 34.04
CA VAL A 95 -14.57 18.13 34.53
C VAL A 95 -14.08 19.42 35.20
N THR A 96 -14.57 20.59 34.77
CA THR A 96 -14.18 21.91 35.29
C THR A 96 -15.26 22.61 36.13
N ASP A 97 -16.36 21.92 36.43
CA ASP A 97 -17.47 22.46 37.23
C ASP A 97 -17.02 22.70 38.69
N ILE A 98 -17.94 23.11 39.55
CA ILE A 98 -17.67 23.27 40.99
C ILE A 98 -17.11 21.97 41.59
N GLU A 99 -16.22 22.11 42.58
CA GLU A 99 -15.43 21.01 43.17
C GLU A 99 -16.25 19.74 43.45
N PRO A 100 -17.46 19.79 44.07
CA PRO A 100 -18.23 18.58 44.34
C PRO A 100 -18.75 17.86 43.09
N VAL A 101 -18.99 18.59 42.00
CA VAL A 101 -19.42 18.03 40.71
C VAL A 101 -18.21 17.49 39.96
N SER A 102 -17.16 18.30 39.83
CA SER A 102 -15.93 17.91 39.13
C SER A 102 -15.31 16.66 39.73
N GLN A 103 -15.09 16.63 41.05
CA GLN A 103 -14.49 15.49 41.73
C GLN A 103 -15.32 14.20 41.56
N ARG A 104 -16.64 14.29 41.73
CA ARG A 104 -17.54 13.13 41.62
C ARG A 104 -17.77 12.67 40.19
N PHE A 105 -17.64 13.57 39.21
CA PHE A 105 -17.72 13.25 37.80
C PHE A 105 -16.41 12.61 37.33
N CYS A 106 -15.26 13.21 37.62
CA CYS A 106 -13.93 12.67 37.30
C CYS A 106 -13.74 11.28 37.92
N ALA A 107 -14.07 11.09 39.20
CA ALA A 107 -14.01 9.77 39.82
C ALA A 107 -14.89 8.72 39.10
N HIS A 108 -16.05 9.13 38.56
CA HIS A 108 -16.92 8.23 37.79
C HIS A 108 -16.38 7.97 36.38
N LEU A 109 -15.83 8.99 35.72
CA LEU A 109 -15.18 8.88 34.43
C LEU A 109 -13.96 7.95 34.50
N VAL A 110 -13.06 8.17 35.47
CA VAL A 110 -11.92 7.28 35.77
C VAL A 110 -12.42 5.85 36.01
N LYS A 111 -13.45 5.68 36.85
CA LYS A 111 -14.03 4.36 37.11
C LYS A 111 -14.50 3.68 35.81
N ARG A 112 -15.20 4.39 34.91
CA ARG A 112 -15.71 3.82 33.64
C ARG A 112 -14.63 3.64 32.57
N LEU A 113 -13.53 4.39 32.68
CA LEU A 113 -12.37 4.21 31.84
C LEU A 113 -11.45 3.09 32.34
N ILE A 114 -11.54 2.64 33.60
CA ILE A 114 -10.66 1.58 34.16
C ILE A 114 -11.41 0.29 34.48
N THR A 115 -12.68 0.36 34.91
CA THR A 115 -13.43 -0.77 35.48
C THR A 115 -14.87 -0.90 34.91
N GLY A 116 -15.29 -2.13 34.58
CA GLY A 116 -16.65 -2.46 34.10
C GLY A 116 -16.76 -2.57 32.56
N PRO A 117 -17.97 -2.50 31.97
CA PRO A 117 -18.09 -2.31 30.52
C PRO A 117 -17.41 -0.99 30.15
N ASN A 118 -16.32 -1.10 29.43
CA ASN A 118 -15.34 -0.04 29.24
C ASN A 118 -15.88 1.05 28.32
N LEU A 119 -15.73 2.32 28.73
CA LEU A 119 -15.86 3.44 27.79
C LEU A 119 -14.77 3.35 26.70
N PRO A 120 -15.03 3.81 25.46
CA PRO A 120 -14.00 3.99 24.44
C PRO A 120 -12.88 4.92 24.93
N THR A 121 -11.65 4.70 24.44
CA THR A 121 -10.48 5.51 24.83
C THR A 121 -10.62 6.97 24.39
N ASP A 122 -11.47 7.27 23.41
CA ASP A 122 -11.85 8.62 23.00
C ASP A 122 -12.32 9.49 24.17
N PHE A 123 -12.94 8.91 25.20
CA PHE A 123 -13.41 9.65 26.39
C PHE A 123 -12.27 10.13 27.31
N ILE A 124 -11.04 9.67 27.12
CA ILE A 124 -9.84 10.22 27.78
C ILE A 124 -9.63 11.70 27.36
N SER A 125 -10.07 12.07 26.16
CA SER A 125 -10.00 13.45 25.64
C SER A 125 -10.80 14.46 26.47
N LEU A 126 -11.79 14.02 27.27
CA LEU A 126 -12.53 14.90 28.18
C LEU A 126 -11.62 15.56 29.23
N PHE A 127 -10.55 14.87 29.64
CA PHE A 127 -9.53 15.45 30.52
C PHE A 127 -8.72 16.56 29.83
N ALA A 128 -8.56 16.51 28.51
CA ALA A 128 -7.85 17.53 27.74
C ALA A 128 -8.68 18.80 27.63
N VAL A 129 -9.94 18.65 27.22
CA VAL A 129 -10.88 19.76 27.03
C VAL A 129 -11.23 20.41 28.37
N GLY A 130 -11.25 19.67 29.48
CA GLY A 130 -11.45 20.24 30.82
C GLY A 130 -10.16 20.73 31.51
N GLY A 131 -9.14 19.88 31.60
CA GLY A 131 -7.94 20.11 32.41
C GLY A 131 -7.03 21.25 31.92
N ALA A 132 -7.05 21.56 30.61
CA ALA A 132 -6.27 22.65 30.04
C ALA A 132 -6.73 24.05 30.49
N PHE A 133 -8.01 24.20 30.86
CA PHE A 133 -8.60 25.50 31.17
C PHE A 133 -8.58 25.86 32.66
N ARG A 134 -8.35 24.90 33.56
CA ARG A 134 -8.14 25.13 34.99
C ARG A 134 -7.09 24.18 35.54
N ARG A 135 -5.93 24.72 35.93
CA ARG A 135 -4.79 24.02 36.55
C ARG A 135 -5.24 23.11 37.71
N ALA A 136 -5.55 21.86 37.44
CA ALA A 136 -5.93 20.90 38.47
C ALA A 136 -4.92 19.74 38.48
N ARG A 137 -3.98 19.80 39.42
CA ARG A 137 -2.98 18.74 39.67
C ARG A 137 -3.64 17.38 39.92
N ALA A 138 -4.82 17.37 40.55
CA ALA A 138 -5.63 16.17 40.79
C ALA A 138 -6.13 15.51 39.48
N ILE A 139 -6.63 16.30 38.53
CA ILE A 139 -7.13 15.81 37.22
C ILE A 139 -6.00 15.17 36.40
N LYS A 140 -4.78 15.73 36.50
CA LYS A 140 -3.60 15.14 35.87
C LYS A 140 -3.26 13.76 36.46
N GLY A 141 -3.35 13.60 37.78
CA GLY A 141 -3.15 12.30 38.45
C GLY A 141 -4.19 11.25 38.02
N ASP A 142 -5.45 11.64 37.90
CA ASP A 142 -6.53 10.79 37.38
C ASP A 142 -6.25 10.34 35.93
N LEU A 143 -5.83 11.27 35.07
CA LEU A 143 -5.45 10.99 33.68
C LEU A 143 -4.28 10.00 33.58
N VAL A 144 -3.19 10.23 34.34
CA VAL A 144 -2.04 9.32 34.40
C VAL A 144 -2.48 7.93 34.85
N THR A 145 -3.36 7.86 35.85
CA THR A 145 -3.91 6.59 36.36
C THR A 145 -4.68 5.85 35.27
N VAL A 146 -5.53 6.54 34.50
CA VAL A 146 -6.29 5.93 33.39
C VAL A 146 -5.35 5.42 32.29
N VAL A 147 -4.41 6.25 31.84
CA VAL A 147 -3.45 5.90 30.78
C VAL A 147 -2.64 4.65 31.15
N ASN A 148 -2.11 4.61 32.39
CA ASN A 148 -1.31 3.48 32.86
C ASN A 148 -2.12 2.19 32.99
N ASN A 149 -3.35 2.26 33.51
CA ASN A 149 -4.20 1.07 33.65
C ASN A 149 -4.65 0.53 32.28
N ARG A 150 -5.02 1.40 31.34
CA ARG A 150 -5.41 0.97 29.99
C ARG A 150 -4.27 0.35 29.21
N ARG A 151 -3.05 0.89 29.34
CA ARG A 151 -1.86 0.26 28.75
C ARG A 151 -1.56 -1.12 29.33
N LYS A 152 -1.71 -1.30 30.65
CA LYS A 152 -1.58 -2.62 31.28
C LYS A 152 -2.64 -3.60 30.76
N HIS A 153 -3.88 -3.14 30.63
CA HIS A 153 -4.96 -3.94 30.07
C HIS A 153 -4.70 -4.33 28.60
N TYR A 154 -4.31 -3.38 27.76
CA TYR A 154 -3.97 -3.63 26.35
C TYR A 154 -2.77 -4.59 26.21
N LYS A 155 -1.71 -4.40 27.01
CA LYS A 155 -0.59 -5.36 27.06
C LYS A 155 -1.02 -6.76 27.50
N HIS A 156 -1.96 -6.86 28.43
CA HIS A 156 -2.51 -8.16 28.85
C HIS A 156 -3.35 -8.81 27.75
N LEU A 157 -4.16 -8.04 27.00
CA LEU A 157 -4.89 -8.56 25.83
C LEU A 157 -3.91 -9.12 24.78
N LEU A 158 -2.86 -8.36 24.44
CA LEU A 158 -1.80 -8.81 23.51
C LEU A 158 -1.03 -10.05 23.98
N LEU A 159 -0.94 -10.29 25.30
CA LEU A 159 -0.23 -11.46 25.88
C LEU A 159 -1.12 -12.69 26.06
N VAL A 160 -2.45 -12.52 26.19
CA VAL A 160 -3.40 -13.65 26.35
C VAL A 160 -3.71 -14.32 25.02
N ASP A 161 -3.66 -13.58 23.91
CA ASP A 161 -4.07 -14.12 22.62
C ASP A 161 -3.02 -15.05 21.97
N ASN A 162 -1.79 -15.14 22.48
CA ASN A 162 -0.78 -16.12 22.06
C ASN A 162 -0.64 -16.28 20.53
N VAL A 163 -0.81 -15.18 19.78
CA VAL A 163 -0.66 -15.13 18.33
C VAL A 163 0.61 -14.36 18.00
N ASP A 164 1.63 -15.06 17.52
CA ASP A 164 2.69 -14.46 16.72
C ASP A 164 2.07 -13.96 15.42
N TYR A 165 1.80 -12.66 15.26
CA TYR A 165 1.84 -11.97 13.96
C TYR A 165 1.61 -10.45 14.08
N ASP A 166 2.30 -9.71 13.20
CA ASP A 166 2.10 -8.33 12.74
C ASP A 166 1.44 -7.31 13.69
N ILE A 167 2.29 -6.48 14.29
CA ILE A 167 1.92 -5.33 15.12
C ILE A 167 0.97 -4.36 14.37
N ASN A 168 1.02 -4.27 13.04
CA ASN A 168 0.18 -3.34 12.28
C ASN A 168 -1.28 -3.82 12.14
N GLY A 169 -1.52 -5.11 11.91
CA GLY A 169 -2.87 -5.69 11.88
C GLY A 169 -3.58 -5.70 13.24
N LEU A 170 -2.83 -5.94 14.32
CA LEU A 170 -3.31 -5.85 15.71
C LEU A 170 -3.68 -4.40 16.11
N LEU A 171 -2.92 -3.42 15.62
CA LEU A 171 -3.24 -2.01 15.81
C LEU A 171 -4.57 -1.65 15.14
N GLU A 172 -4.93 -2.22 13.98
CA GLU A 172 -6.18 -1.92 13.27
C GLU A 172 -7.44 -2.51 13.92
N ASN A 173 -7.37 -3.73 14.43
CA ASN A 173 -8.54 -4.38 15.06
C ASN A 173 -8.86 -3.85 16.47
N HIS A 174 -7.86 -3.29 17.18
CA HIS A 174 -8.01 -2.76 18.54
C HIS A 174 -7.73 -1.25 18.65
N GLN A 175 -7.88 -0.47 17.56
CA GLN A 175 -7.59 0.98 17.53
C GLN A 175 -8.31 1.75 18.65
N HIS A 176 -9.55 1.37 18.97
CA HIS A 176 -10.35 2.03 20.00
C HIS A 176 -9.90 1.74 21.43
N GLU A 177 -9.03 0.74 21.63
CA GLU A 177 -8.53 0.29 22.94
C GLU A 177 -7.11 0.77 23.23
N ALA A 178 -6.32 1.07 22.20
CA ALA A 178 -4.99 1.63 22.36
C ALA A 178 -5.06 3.11 22.76
N VAL A 179 -4.42 3.43 23.88
CA VAL A 179 -4.54 4.74 24.55
C VAL A 179 -3.98 5.87 23.70
N GLU A 180 -3.01 5.57 22.84
CA GLU A 180 -2.37 6.50 21.93
C GLU A 180 -3.37 7.13 20.94
N HIS A 181 -4.40 6.40 20.52
CA HIS A 181 -5.43 6.91 19.61
C HIS A 181 -6.29 8.04 20.22
N CYS A 182 -6.35 8.16 21.55
CA CYS A 182 -7.12 9.24 22.18
C CYS A 182 -6.55 10.63 21.82
N LEU A 183 -5.28 10.73 21.42
CA LEU A 183 -4.67 11.98 20.96
C LEU A 183 -5.26 12.43 19.62
N ASN A 184 -5.54 11.50 18.70
CA ASN A 184 -6.22 11.80 17.43
C ASN A 184 -7.66 12.27 17.70
N SER A 185 -8.38 11.56 18.56
CA SER A 185 -9.74 11.93 18.96
C SER A 185 -9.78 13.28 19.70
N ALA A 186 -8.76 13.59 20.51
CA ALA A 186 -8.64 14.89 21.17
C ALA A 186 -8.45 16.02 20.16
N VAL A 187 -7.61 15.83 19.13
CA VAL A 187 -7.47 16.82 18.03
C VAL A 187 -8.81 17.03 17.32
N PHE A 188 -9.51 15.95 17.00
CA PHE A 188 -10.83 16.01 16.38
C PHE A 188 -11.83 16.80 17.25
N LEU A 189 -11.90 16.50 18.55
CA LEU A 189 -12.85 17.16 19.46
C LEU A 189 -12.50 18.63 19.74
N LEU A 190 -11.21 18.95 19.82
CA LEU A 190 -10.73 20.33 19.97
C LEU A 190 -11.04 21.17 18.73
N ALA A 191 -10.94 20.58 17.54
CA ALA A 191 -11.29 21.25 16.29
C ALA A 191 -12.79 21.59 16.19
N HIS A 192 -13.67 20.81 16.85
CA HIS A 192 -15.12 21.04 16.86
C HIS A 192 -15.61 21.76 18.13
N HIS A 193 -14.69 22.32 18.93
CA HIS A 193 -15.06 23.01 20.16
C HIS A 193 -15.69 24.38 19.84
N PRO A 194 -16.85 24.75 20.43
CA PRO A 194 -17.56 26.01 20.11
C PRO A 194 -16.76 27.30 20.34
N HIS A 195 -15.74 27.23 21.21
CA HIS A 195 -14.81 28.34 21.46
C HIS A 195 -13.57 28.32 20.55
N PHE A 196 -13.41 27.28 19.72
CA PHE A 196 -12.38 27.18 18.69
C PHE A 196 -13.06 27.49 17.35
N LYS A 197 -13.15 28.78 17.02
CA LYS A 197 -13.96 29.24 15.87
C LYS A 197 -13.17 29.24 14.57
N SER A 198 -11.84 29.29 14.66
CA SER A 198 -10.96 29.22 13.50
C SER A 198 -9.55 28.80 13.88
N VAL A 199 -8.95 27.97 13.04
CA VAL A 199 -7.50 27.66 13.08
C VAL A 199 -6.62 28.90 12.88
N ASN A 200 -7.19 30.02 12.41
CA ASN A 200 -6.49 31.27 12.17
C ASN A 200 -6.35 32.14 13.44
N GLU A 201 -7.07 31.82 14.53
CA GLU A 201 -6.99 32.58 15.78
C GLU A 201 -5.84 32.07 16.67
N VAL A 202 -4.86 32.93 16.93
CA VAL A 202 -3.66 32.60 17.73
C VAL A 202 -4.02 32.11 19.15
N LYS A 203 -5.11 32.63 19.73
CA LYS A 203 -5.59 32.24 21.06
C LYS A 203 -6.16 30.82 21.07
N ASP A 204 -6.86 30.46 20.00
CA ASP A 204 -7.47 29.16 19.78
C ASP A 204 -6.40 28.09 19.59
N LEU A 205 -5.39 28.37 18.76
CA LEU A 205 -4.22 27.49 18.57
C LEU A 205 -3.38 27.29 19.84
N ARG A 206 -3.20 28.34 20.66
CA ARG A 206 -2.53 28.22 21.98
C ARG A 206 -3.30 27.31 22.93
N THR A 207 -4.62 27.33 22.82
CA THR A 207 -5.50 26.48 23.63
C THR A 207 -5.36 25.01 23.22
N VAL A 208 -5.41 24.71 21.92
CA VAL A 208 -5.14 23.35 21.39
C VAL A 208 -3.76 22.85 21.81
N LYS A 209 -2.73 23.68 21.67
CA LYS A 209 -1.37 23.38 22.15
C LYS A 209 -1.35 23.03 23.65
N THR A 210 -2.11 23.75 24.47
CA THR A 210 -2.17 23.53 25.92
C THR A 210 -2.89 22.21 26.25
N CYS A 211 -4.00 21.91 25.57
CA CYS A 211 -4.73 20.64 25.72
C CYS A 211 -3.88 19.43 25.32
N LEU A 212 -3.18 19.51 24.18
CA LEU A 212 -2.30 18.45 23.71
C LEU A 212 -1.10 18.28 24.65
N LYS A 213 -0.49 19.37 25.12
CA LYS A 213 0.57 19.30 26.14
C LYS A 213 0.10 18.64 27.43
N PHE A 214 -1.12 18.95 27.87
CA PHE A 214 -1.70 18.35 29.07
C PHE A 214 -1.88 16.83 28.90
N LEU A 215 -2.46 16.37 27.79
CA LEU A 215 -2.60 14.94 27.50
C LEU A 215 -1.24 14.25 27.35
N MET A 216 -0.35 14.81 26.54
CA MET A 216 0.98 14.27 26.27
C MET A 216 1.78 14.11 27.56
N SER A 217 1.68 15.04 28.51
CA SER A 217 2.40 14.94 29.78
C SER A 217 2.08 13.67 30.57
N ALA A 218 0.86 13.14 30.47
CA ALA A 218 0.49 11.88 31.12
C ALA A 218 1.12 10.65 30.47
N PHE A 219 1.43 10.73 29.17
CA PHE A 219 2.12 9.68 28.43
C PHE A 219 3.63 9.65 28.71
N VAL A 220 4.23 10.82 28.95
CA VAL A 220 5.66 10.99 29.29
C VAL A 220 5.96 10.50 30.70
N GLU A 221 5.13 10.88 31.68
CA GLU A 221 5.28 10.44 33.07
C GLU A 221 5.13 8.92 33.22
N GLY A 222 4.45 8.26 32.28
CA GLY A 222 4.32 6.80 32.21
C GLY A 222 5.48 6.04 31.53
N GLN A 223 6.59 6.69 31.17
CA GLN A 223 7.76 6.10 30.49
C GLN A 223 7.45 5.29 29.22
N ALA A 224 6.57 5.77 28.34
CA ALA A 224 6.22 5.04 27.13
C ALA A 224 6.99 5.50 25.88
N LYS A 225 7.44 4.51 25.09
CA LYS A 225 7.87 4.73 23.71
C LYS A 225 6.64 4.74 22.80
N LEU A 226 6.34 5.89 22.20
CA LEU A 226 5.33 6.02 21.14
C LEU A 226 5.97 5.64 19.80
N SER A 227 5.24 4.96 18.90
CA SER A 227 5.81 4.52 17.62
C SER A 227 5.98 5.70 16.64
N PRO A 228 7.00 5.69 15.76
CA PRO A 228 7.16 6.71 14.72
C PRO A 228 5.91 6.86 13.82
N ASN A 229 5.27 5.75 13.46
CA ASN A 229 4.04 5.73 12.65
C ASN A 229 2.84 6.41 13.34
N PHE A 230 2.77 6.36 14.67
CA PHE A 230 1.74 7.08 15.42
C PHE A 230 1.86 8.59 15.20
N TYR A 231 3.08 9.14 15.23
CA TYR A 231 3.31 10.56 15.01
C TYR A 231 2.93 10.99 13.58
N VAL A 232 3.27 10.19 12.57
CA VAL A 232 2.86 10.44 11.18
C VAL A 232 1.34 10.55 11.05
N ARG A 233 0.58 9.64 11.67
CA ARG A 233 -0.89 9.68 11.67
C ARG A 233 -1.45 10.88 12.44
N LEU A 234 -0.90 11.19 13.61
CA LEU A 234 -1.28 12.38 14.38
C LEU A 234 -1.05 13.66 13.56
N PHE A 235 0.06 13.74 12.81
CA PHE A 235 0.36 14.87 11.93
C PHE A 235 -0.57 14.96 10.74
N ALA A 236 -0.91 13.83 10.12
CA ALA A 236 -1.87 13.79 9.02
C ALA A 236 -3.25 14.32 9.46
N GLU A 237 -3.73 13.92 10.65
CA GLU A 237 -5.01 14.40 11.21
C GLU A 237 -4.98 15.90 11.52
N ILE A 238 -3.93 16.41 12.16
CA ILE A 238 -3.80 17.86 12.41
C ILE A 238 -3.79 18.64 11.08
N LYS A 239 -3.12 18.14 10.04
CA LYS A 239 -3.01 18.77 8.72
C LYS A 239 -4.33 18.73 7.93
N LEU A 240 -5.03 17.59 7.92
CA LEU A 240 -6.33 17.43 7.26
C LEU A 240 -7.36 18.41 7.83
N ARG A 241 -7.36 18.61 9.15
CA ARG A 241 -8.29 19.51 9.82
C ARG A 241 -7.90 21.00 9.70
N TYR A 242 -6.61 21.30 9.58
CA TYR A 242 -6.13 22.65 9.24
C TYR A 242 -6.56 23.11 7.84
N ASN A 243 -6.51 22.19 6.86
CA ASN A 243 -6.84 22.48 5.47
C ASN A 243 -8.34 22.60 5.18
N ALA A 244 -9.21 22.16 6.10
CA ALA A 244 -10.66 22.17 5.89
C ALA A 244 -11.29 23.57 5.92
N ASP A 245 -10.62 24.61 6.45
CA ASP A 245 -11.20 25.94 6.67
C ASP A 245 -10.34 27.15 6.20
N CYS A 246 -9.23 26.93 5.48
CA CYS A 246 -8.35 28.04 5.07
C CYS A 246 -8.62 28.53 3.64
N SER A 247 -9.36 29.63 3.48
CA SER A 247 -9.56 30.33 2.21
C SER A 247 -8.74 31.63 2.02
N GLU A 248 -7.91 32.07 2.98
CA GLU A 248 -7.12 33.31 2.82
C GLU A 248 -5.66 33.26 3.34
N ASP A 249 -4.76 33.79 2.49
CA ASP A 249 -3.30 33.61 2.47
C ASP A 249 -2.47 34.37 3.54
N ARG A 250 -3.07 35.17 4.43
CA ARG A 250 -2.28 36.11 5.29
C ARG A 250 -1.94 35.63 6.70
N LEU A 251 -2.49 34.52 7.19
CA LEU A 251 -2.24 34.00 8.55
C LEU A 251 -1.32 32.78 8.63
N VAL A 252 -0.84 32.30 7.48
CA VAL A 252 0.08 31.15 7.33
C VAL A 252 1.30 31.26 8.27
N ASN A 253 1.84 32.47 8.51
CA ASN A 253 3.04 32.61 9.34
C ASN A 253 2.87 32.39 10.85
N LYS A 254 1.67 32.50 11.45
CA LYS A 254 1.52 32.29 12.91
C LYS A 254 0.98 30.90 13.26
N GLY A 255 0.13 30.33 12.41
CA GLY A 255 -0.37 28.96 12.55
C GLY A 255 0.74 27.93 12.37
N SER A 256 1.60 28.12 11.37
CA SER A 256 2.77 27.27 11.14
C SER A 256 3.76 27.28 12.30
N ILE A 257 3.93 28.40 13.02
CA ILE A 257 4.81 28.49 14.20
C ILE A 257 4.25 27.68 15.37
N ILE A 258 2.95 27.69 15.63
CA ILE A 258 2.36 26.90 16.73
C ILE A 258 2.36 25.40 16.38
N LEU A 259 2.13 25.06 15.11
CA LEU A 259 2.30 23.70 14.58
C LEU A 259 3.75 23.21 14.72
N LEU A 260 4.72 24.05 14.37
CA LEU A 260 6.17 23.83 14.57
C LEU A 260 6.54 23.67 16.04
N GLU A 261 5.93 24.44 16.94
CA GLU A 261 6.14 24.30 18.38
C GLU A 261 5.50 23.02 18.94
N ILE A 262 4.35 22.61 18.44
CA ILE A 262 3.72 21.31 18.79
C ILE A 262 4.62 20.16 18.28
N LEU A 263 5.13 20.27 17.04
CA LEU A 263 6.14 19.38 16.44
C LEU A 263 7.40 19.27 17.31
N TYR A 264 7.98 20.42 17.66
CA TYR A 264 9.22 20.54 18.43
C TYR A 264 9.06 19.94 19.82
N PHE A 265 7.94 20.20 20.50
CA PHE A 265 7.65 19.58 21.81
C PHE A 265 7.44 18.07 21.70
N SER A 266 6.78 17.57 20.65
CA SER A 266 6.63 16.12 20.43
C SER A 266 7.96 15.43 20.17
N ILE A 267 8.88 16.08 19.44
CA ILE A 267 10.23 15.58 19.14
C ILE A 267 11.13 15.57 20.38
N LEU A 268 11.10 16.64 21.18
CA LEU A 268 11.86 16.71 22.44
C LEU A 268 11.45 15.64 23.46
N ILE A 269 10.17 15.28 23.47
CA ILE A 269 9.63 14.19 24.30
C ILE A 269 10.05 12.81 23.79
N MET A 270 10.18 12.61 22.47
CA MET A 270 10.66 11.34 21.89
C MET A 270 12.07 10.97 22.36
N TYR A 271 12.90 11.96 22.68
CA TYR A 271 14.33 11.77 22.95
C TYR A 271 14.79 12.18 24.36
N GLY A 272 13.93 12.78 25.19
CA GLY A 272 14.29 13.26 26.53
C GLY A 272 13.69 12.47 27.69
N LYS A 273 14.51 11.67 28.39
CA LYS A 273 14.30 11.39 29.82
C LYS A 273 14.71 12.63 30.63
N GLY A 274 13.78 13.26 31.35
CA GLY A 274 14.10 14.25 32.40
C GLY A 274 14.36 15.68 31.92
N ASP A 275 14.23 16.62 32.88
CA ASP A 275 13.97 18.06 32.72
C ASP A 275 14.96 18.87 31.85
N ASP A 276 14.41 19.94 31.26
CA ASP A 276 14.94 20.91 30.29
C ASP A 276 15.25 20.42 28.84
N PRO A 277 14.35 20.69 27.87
CA PRO A 277 14.50 20.27 26.48
C PRO A 277 15.64 20.94 25.69
N GLU A 278 16.11 22.13 26.07
CA GLU A 278 17.13 22.86 25.29
C GLU A 278 18.54 22.27 25.48
N GLU A 279 18.86 21.71 26.64
CA GLU A 279 20.20 21.22 26.98
C GLU A 279 20.52 19.87 26.32
N LYS A 280 19.52 19.01 26.09
CA LYS A 280 19.69 17.66 25.51
C LYS A 280 19.68 17.60 23.99
N TRP A 281 19.16 18.63 23.31
CA TRP A 281 19.30 18.74 21.85
C TRP A 281 20.77 18.74 21.43
N GLU A 282 21.68 19.29 22.24
CA GLU A 282 23.13 19.24 21.99
C GLU A 282 23.66 17.78 21.98
N GLU A 283 23.09 16.87 22.77
CA GLU A 283 23.59 15.51 23.00
C GLU A 283 23.15 14.45 21.95
N CYS A 284 22.11 14.70 21.13
CA CYS A 284 21.67 13.72 20.11
C CYS A 284 22.72 13.54 18.97
N ASP A 285 22.87 12.31 18.45
CA ASP A 285 23.73 11.99 17.30
C ASP A 285 23.28 12.78 16.06
N GLY A 286 24.25 13.29 15.29
CA GLY A 286 24.03 13.99 14.03
C GLY A 286 23.16 13.24 13.02
N ARG A 287 23.11 11.90 13.04
CA ARG A 287 22.21 11.11 12.17
C ARG A 287 20.73 11.26 12.53
N GLU A 288 20.40 11.31 13.82
CA GLU A 288 19.01 11.47 14.28
C GLU A 288 18.50 12.90 14.06
N LYS A 289 19.38 13.90 14.25
CA LYS A 289 19.09 15.30 13.95
C LYS A 289 18.79 15.51 12.45
N VAL A 290 19.56 14.87 11.56
CA VAL A 290 19.40 14.98 10.11
C VAL A 290 18.11 14.32 9.62
N TRP A 291 17.76 13.13 10.12
CA TRP A 291 16.51 12.45 9.74
C TRP A 291 15.27 13.26 10.11
N VAL A 292 15.24 13.80 11.34
CA VAL A 292 14.17 14.69 11.80
C VAL A 292 14.10 15.97 10.96
N ILE A 293 15.22 16.59 10.63
CA ILE A 293 15.25 17.81 9.81
C ILE A 293 14.79 17.56 8.35
N CYS A 294 15.11 16.41 7.76
CA CYS A 294 14.71 16.05 6.40
C CYS A 294 13.19 15.82 6.28
N GLU A 295 12.61 15.04 7.19
CA GLU A 295 11.15 14.80 7.24
C GLU A 295 10.36 16.08 7.55
N LEU A 296 10.89 16.91 8.45
CA LEU A 296 10.33 18.24 8.73
C LEU A 296 10.41 19.17 7.51
N GLY A 297 11.51 19.11 6.76
CA GLY A 297 11.73 19.86 5.53
C GLY A 297 10.65 19.59 4.48
N GLU A 298 10.34 18.32 4.19
CA GLU A 298 9.34 17.95 3.20
C GLU A 298 7.91 18.36 3.58
N LEU A 299 7.59 18.35 4.88
CA LEU A 299 6.26 18.74 5.39
C LEU A 299 6.05 20.27 5.46
N ILE A 300 7.11 21.04 5.66
CA ILE A 300 7.03 22.49 5.94
C ILE A 300 7.37 23.35 4.71
N LEU A 301 8.33 22.92 3.87
CA LEU A 301 8.80 23.69 2.70
C LEU A 301 7.68 24.05 1.71
N PRO A 302 6.72 23.16 1.38
CA PRO A 302 5.61 23.50 0.48
C PRO A 302 4.69 24.60 1.04
N SER A 303 4.58 24.69 2.37
CA SER A 303 3.74 25.67 3.08
C SER A 303 4.37 27.07 3.09
N LEU A 304 5.70 27.13 3.22
CA LEU A 304 6.48 28.37 3.11
C LEU A 304 6.50 28.89 1.66
N TYR A 305 6.53 27.97 0.68
CA TYR A 305 6.59 28.29 -0.76
C TYR A 305 5.33 29.02 -1.26
N ARG A 306 4.14 28.69 -0.73
CA ARG A 306 2.87 29.36 -1.11
C ARG A 306 2.83 30.84 -0.70
N SER A 307 3.56 31.25 0.33
CA SER A 307 3.58 32.64 0.81
C SER A 307 4.30 33.64 -0.12
N LYS A 308 5.06 33.17 -1.12
CA LYS A 308 5.88 34.02 -2.01
C LYS A 308 5.25 34.37 -3.36
N LYS A 309 4.05 33.86 -3.68
CA LYS A 309 3.39 34.08 -4.99
C LYS A 309 2.92 35.52 -5.26
N ASN A 310 3.15 36.48 -4.35
CA ASN A 310 2.75 37.88 -4.50
C ASN A 310 3.92 38.89 -4.61
N CYS A 311 5.14 38.44 -4.92
CA CYS A 311 6.28 39.36 -5.12
C CYS A 311 6.32 39.86 -6.58
N LYS A 312 5.96 41.13 -6.81
CA LYS A 312 5.92 41.79 -8.12
C LYS A 312 7.27 42.45 -8.50
N ASP A 313 8.34 41.68 -8.58
CA ASP A 313 9.65 42.21 -8.98
C ASP A 313 10.31 41.35 -10.08
N PRO A 314 10.53 41.86 -11.31
CA PRO A 314 10.94 41.04 -12.46
C PRO A 314 12.36 40.46 -12.36
N GLU A 315 13.23 41.00 -11.51
CA GLU A 315 14.60 40.46 -11.37
C GLU A 315 14.69 39.23 -10.45
N ASN A 316 13.65 38.89 -9.69
CA ASN A 316 13.64 37.71 -8.82
C ASN A 316 13.09 36.43 -9.47
N VAL A 317 12.59 36.50 -10.71
CA VAL A 317 12.06 35.32 -11.42
C VAL A 317 13.17 34.43 -11.99
N LEU A 318 14.39 34.94 -12.14
CA LEU A 318 15.55 34.16 -12.58
C LEU A 318 16.23 33.31 -11.47
N VAL A 319 15.68 33.32 -10.25
CA VAL A 319 16.25 32.57 -9.11
C VAL A 319 15.69 31.14 -9.00
N SER A 320 14.61 30.79 -9.73
CA SER A 320 13.98 29.46 -9.62
C SER A 320 14.67 28.34 -10.43
N GLN A 321 15.52 28.68 -11.41
CA GLN A 321 16.30 27.68 -12.18
C GLN A 321 17.76 27.55 -11.73
N LYS A 322 18.23 28.34 -10.76
CA LYS A 322 19.63 28.33 -10.29
C LYS A 322 19.87 27.71 -8.90
N PHE A 323 18.91 26.98 -8.33
CA PHE A 323 19.14 26.26 -7.07
C PHE A 323 19.84 24.90 -7.19
N TYR A 324 20.32 24.54 -8.40
CA TYR A 324 21.25 23.42 -8.60
C TYR A 324 22.74 23.82 -8.62
N SER A 325 23.07 25.10 -8.41
CA SER A 325 24.44 25.52 -8.11
C SER A 325 24.41 26.67 -7.10
N VAL A 326 24.87 26.43 -5.87
CA VAL A 326 25.04 27.48 -4.87
C VAL A 326 26.51 27.50 -4.44
N GLU A 327 27.35 28.01 -5.34
CA GLU A 327 28.33 29.02 -4.98
C GLU A 327 27.65 30.38 -5.19
N ARG A 328 27.83 31.32 -4.24
CA ARG A 328 27.30 32.70 -4.18
C ARG A 328 25.90 32.90 -3.59
N MET A 329 25.86 33.08 -2.26
CA MET A 329 24.92 34.00 -1.60
C MET A 329 25.64 34.74 -0.46
N GLU A 330 26.49 35.71 -0.79
CA GLU A 330 26.93 36.77 0.11
C GLU A 330 26.37 38.10 -0.39
N SER A 331 25.06 38.32 -0.24
CA SER A 331 24.42 39.65 -0.17
C SER A 331 22.92 39.48 -0.41
N ASN A 332 22.13 39.46 0.66
CA ASN A 332 20.90 40.26 0.78
C ASN A 332 20.21 39.93 2.11
N HIS A 333 19.97 40.99 2.87
CA HIS A 333 19.47 40.96 4.23
C HIS A 333 18.03 40.44 4.30
N MET A 334 17.84 39.25 4.89
CA MET A 334 16.55 38.82 5.45
C MET A 334 16.75 38.60 6.95
N TYR A 335 16.11 39.44 7.78
CA TYR A 335 16.24 39.43 9.23
C TYR A 335 15.59 38.16 9.82
N LEU A 336 16.41 37.17 10.14
CA LEU A 336 16.09 36.09 11.09
C LEU A 336 16.49 36.52 12.51
N PRO A 337 15.74 36.13 13.57
CA PRO A 337 16.12 36.43 14.94
C PRO A 337 17.54 35.90 15.26
N PRO A 338 18.40 36.66 15.95
CA PRO A 338 19.82 36.32 16.16
C PRO A 338 20.12 34.98 16.86
N ARG A 339 19.13 34.36 17.51
CA ARG A 339 19.23 33.02 18.10
C ARG A 339 19.11 31.89 17.07
N LEU A 340 18.23 32.04 16.06
CA LEU A 340 18.00 31.02 15.04
C LEU A 340 19.14 30.98 13.99
N TYR A 341 19.71 32.14 13.67
CA TYR A 341 20.85 32.26 12.74
C TYR A 341 22.11 31.57 13.30
N ARG A 342 22.29 31.56 14.63
CA ARG A 342 23.41 30.87 15.29
C ARG A 342 23.26 29.34 15.32
N GLN A 343 22.04 28.81 15.37
CA GLN A 343 21.79 27.37 15.38
C GLN A 343 21.84 26.76 13.97
N LEU A 344 21.43 27.49 12.94
CA LEU A 344 21.49 27.03 11.54
C LEU A 344 22.88 27.19 10.90
N GLY A 345 23.72 28.10 11.39
CA GLY A 345 25.09 28.28 10.90
C GLY A 345 26.02 27.07 11.10
N TRP A 346 25.68 26.16 12.02
CA TRP A 346 26.43 24.90 12.22
C TRP A 346 26.08 23.82 11.19
N VAL A 347 24.87 23.85 10.64
CA VAL A 347 24.37 22.90 9.63
C VAL A 347 25.12 23.05 8.30
N HIS A 348 25.51 24.28 7.96
CA HIS A 348 26.24 24.57 6.70
C HIS A 348 27.67 24.00 6.71
N LYS A 349 28.35 24.03 7.87
CA LYS A 349 29.75 23.59 8.02
C LYS A 349 29.91 22.06 8.03
N ALA A 350 28.88 21.33 8.47
CA ALA A 350 28.84 19.88 8.43
C ALA A 350 28.60 19.33 7.01
N ALA A 351 27.85 20.06 6.18
CA ALA A 351 27.58 19.70 4.78
C ALA A 351 28.77 19.95 3.85
N GLU A 352 29.58 20.99 4.11
CA GLU A 352 30.83 21.25 3.36
C GLU A 352 31.90 20.16 3.59
N LEU A 353 32.03 19.64 4.82
CA LEU A 353 32.99 18.58 5.16
C LEU A 353 32.66 17.22 4.49
N LEU A 354 31.42 17.02 4.05
CA LEU A 354 30.97 15.79 3.41
C LEU A 354 31.00 15.84 1.88
N ARG A 355 31.14 17.02 1.25
CA ARG A 355 31.08 17.20 -0.21
C ARG A 355 32.44 17.17 -0.93
N VAL A 356 33.56 17.06 -0.23
CA VAL A 356 34.91 17.04 -0.86
C VAL A 356 35.40 15.62 -1.21
N VAL A 357 34.56 14.57 -1.07
CA VAL A 357 35.06 13.18 -1.16
C VAL A 357 34.61 12.36 -2.39
N ASP A 358 33.64 12.78 -3.21
CA ASP A 358 33.16 11.94 -4.33
C ASP A 358 32.93 12.69 -5.65
N GLN A 359 33.99 12.90 -6.44
CA GLN A 359 33.87 13.19 -7.87
C GLN A 359 34.97 12.44 -8.64
N PRO A 360 34.64 11.42 -9.46
CA PRO A 360 35.53 10.88 -10.47
C PRO A 360 35.13 11.36 -11.89
N HIS A 361 36.16 11.81 -12.62
CA HIS A 361 36.30 11.95 -14.08
C HIS A 361 35.82 13.24 -14.79
N PHE A 362 36.86 14.04 -15.11
CA PHE A 362 37.05 14.73 -16.38
C PHE A 362 36.94 13.75 -17.56
N ASP A 363 36.31 14.18 -18.65
CA ASP A 363 36.62 13.72 -19.99
C ASP A 363 36.94 14.92 -20.90
N SER A 364 37.84 14.68 -21.83
CA SER A 364 38.60 15.64 -22.63
C SER A 364 37.85 16.10 -23.87
N SER A 365 37.63 17.40 -23.98
CA SER A 365 37.61 18.12 -25.25
C SER A 365 37.88 19.60 -24.97
N ASP A 366 38.63 20.22 -25.88
CA ASP A 366 39.01 21.65 -25.92
C ASP A 366 40.35 21.98 -25.25
N GLU A 367 41.42 21.45 -25.87
CA GLU A 367 42.65 22.24 -26.04
C GLU A 367 42.36 23.36 -27.03
N GLU A 368 42.37 24.62 -26.59
CA GLU A 368 42.98 25.74 -27.32
C GLU A 368 43.14 26.99 -26.43
N GLU A 369 44.33 27.58 -26.50
CA GLU A 369 44.72 28.97 -26.11
C GLU A 369 45.02 29.37 -24.64
N LEU A 370 46.24 29.04 -24.20
CA LEU A 370 47.32 29.93 -23.71
C LEU A 370 47.01 31.35 -23.12
N GLN A 371 47.17 31.48 -21.78
CA GLN A 371 47.91 32.53 -20.99
C GLN A 371 47.61 34.07 -21.14
N PRO A 372 48.19 34.99 -20.30
CA PRO A 372 48.00 35.17 -18.86
C PRO A 372 47.82 36.67 -18.43
N LEU A 373 47.11 36.98 -17.34
CA LEU A 373 47.22 38.27 -16.58
C LEU A 373 46.57 38.04 -15.20
N GLY A 374 47.19 38.18 -14.02
CA GLY A 374 48.38 38.93 -13.65
C GLY A 374 48.04 40.28 -13.01
N LYS A 375 47.52 40.32 -11.76
CA LYS A 375 47.96 41.23 -10.66
C LYS A 375 46.97 41.39 -9.49
N LYS A 376 47.55 41.25 -8.29
CA LYS A 376 47.34 42.00 -7.02
C LYS A 376 45.98 41.90 -6.29
N LEU A 377 45.96 41.01 -5.29
CA LEU A 377 45.23 41.23 -4.03
C LEU A 377 46.25 41.62 -2.94
N SER A 378 46.12 42.83 -2.38
CA SER A 378 46.87 43.25 -1.20
C SER A 378 46.09 42.91 0.07
N ILE A 379 46.77 42.20 0.95
CA ILE A 379 46.36 41.75 2.28
C ILE A 379 46.14 42.93 3.23
N LYS A 380 45.10 42.86 4.09
CA LYS A 380 45.24 43.25 5.51
C LYS A 380 44.54 42.23 6.42
N SER A 381 45.37 41.66 7.28
CA SER A 381 45.14 40.60 8.27
C SER A 381 44.26 41.01 9.46
N LYS A 382 43.65 40.03 10.15
CA LYS A 382 44.07 39.64 11.52
C LYS A 382 43.41 38.33 12.03
N ARG A 383 44.31 37.43 12.47
CA ARG A 383 44.19 36.35 13.48
C ARG A 383 43.45 35.04 13.13
N MET A 384 44.21 34.10 12.58
CA MET A 384 44.00 32.64 12.70
C MET A 384 44.96 32.04 13.76
N SER A 385 44.54 30.93 14.37
CA SER A 385 45.25 30.20 15.43
C SER A 385 46.22 29.11 14.88
N PRO A 386 47.21 28.66 15.69
CA PRO A 386 48.47 28.06 15.21
C PRO A 386 48.47 26.55 14.85
N ARG A 387 47.37 25.98 14.30
CA ARG A 387 47.31 24.54 13.98
C ARG A 387 47.40 24.17 12.49
N LEU A 388 47.67 25.13 11.61
CA LEU A 388 47.62 24.95 10.15
C LEU A 388 48.96 25.18 9.41
N VAL A 389 50.10 25.07 10.10
CA VAL A 389 51.45 25.32 9.51
C VAL A 389 52.26 24.03 9.26
N ALA A 390 51.78 22.86 9.65
CA ALA A 390 52.48 21.61 9.40
C ALA A 390 51.69 20.73 8.41
N ILE A 391 52.02 20.85 7.13
CA ILE A 391 52.00 19.84 6.04
C ILE A 391 51.93 20.64 4.72
N LYS A 392 53.05 21.33 4.41
CA LYS A 392 53.33 21.86 3.08
C LYS A 392 54.83 21.74 2.87
N ARG A 393 55.29 20.56 2.43
CA ARG A 393 56.61 20.31 1.80
C ARG A 393 56.78 18.80 1.57
N LYS A 394 56.48 18.35 0.35
CA LYS A 394 57.33 17.46 -0.49
C LYS A 394 56.53 17.04 -1.73
N SER A 395 56.79 17.76 -2.82
CA SER A 395 56.55 17.36 -4.20
C SER A 395 57.77 16.59 -4.72
N VAL A 396 57.63 15.38 -5.25
CA VAL A 396 58.54 14.77 -6.26
C VAL A 396 57.80 13.70 -7.10
N GLN A 397 57.79 13.94 -8.41
CA GLN A 397 57.79 13.11 -9.64
C GLN A 397 57.13 11.71 -9.79
N PHE A 398 56.55 11.57 -10.99
CA PHE A 398 55.97 10.46 -11.76
C PHE A 398 56.52 9.03 -11.55
N ASP A 399 55.62 8.03 -11.68
CA ASP A 399 55.90 6.85 -12.50
C ASP A 399 54.61 6.25 -13.11
N GLN A 400 54.69 5.81 -14.37
CA GLN A 400 53.62 5.17 -15.14
C GLN A 400 53.55 3.68 -14.78
N SER A 401 52.67 3.30 -13.85
CA SER A 401 52.15 1.93 -13.76
C SER A 401 50.89 1.89 -12.90
N GLY A 402 49.88 1.16 -13.39
CA GLY A 402 48.58 1.02 -12.73
C GLY A 402 48.69 0.43 -11.32
N GLY A 403 47.78 0.86 -10.44
CA GLY A 403 47.58 0.20 -9.14
C GLY A 403 47.71 1.10 -7.91
N PHE A 404 46.97 2.22 -7.85
CA PHE A 404 46.79 2.95 -6.58
C PHE A 404 45.36 3.54 -6.47
N GLY A 405 44.34 2.69 -6.58
CA GLY A 405 42.95 3.03 -6.24
C GLY A 405 42.30 2.11 -5.18
N ILE A 406 42.92 0.98 -4.84
CA ILE A 406 42.26 -0.10 -4.09
C ILE A 406 42.69 -0.21 -2.62
N ILE A 407 43.83 0.39 -2.23
CA ILE A 407 44.41 0.18 -0.88
C ILE A 407 43.79 1.11 0.20
N THR A 408 43.35 2.31 -0.16
CA THR A 408 42.76 3.26 0.81
C THR A 408 41.30 2.95 1.13
N SER A 409 40.55 2.34 0.21
CA SER A 409 39.16 1.91 0.38
C SER A 409 39.06 0.63 1.22
N THR A 410 39.96 -0.34 1.05
CA THR A 410 39.97 -1.58 1.86
C THR A 410 40.36 -1.36 3.32
N HIS A 411 41.29 -0.44 3.63
CA HIS A 411 41.64 -0.12 5.02
C HIS A 411 40.50 0.61 5.75
N ARG A 412 39.76 1.48 5.05
CA ARG A 412 38.59 2.18 5.61
C ARG A 412 37.39 1.26 5.77
N LEU A 413 37.18 0.33 4.85
CA LEU A 413 36.14 -0.71 4.98
C LEU A 413 36.45 -1.66 6.14
N ALA A 414 37.72 -2.06 6.32
CA ALA A 414 38.14 -2.87 7.45
C ALA A 414 37.95 -2.15 8.80
N LEU A 415 38.23 -0.84 8.87
CA LEU A 415 37.98 -0.02 10.07
C LEU A 415 36.48 0.18 10.33
N TYR A 416 35.68 0.35 9.27
CA TYR A 416 34.22 0.48 9.36
C TYR A 416 33.55 -0.82 9.84
N LEU A 417 34.00 -1.98 9.34
CA LEU A 417 33.52 -3.29 9.76
C LEU A 417 33.97 -3.65 11.19
N LYS A 418 35.20 -3.28 11.57
CA LYS A 418 35.71 -3.44 12.95
C LYS A 418 34.92 -2.61 13.97
N ALA A 419 34.30 -1.51 13.54
CA ALA A 419 33.45 -0.66 14.38
C ALA A 419 31.99 -1.14 14.49
N LYS A 420 31.53 -2.02 13.57
CA LYS A 420 30.13 -2.48 13.48
C LYS A 420 29.89 -3.88 14.06
N THR A 421 30.92 -4.71 14.22
CA THR A 421 30.77 -6.10 14.70
C THR A 421 31.79 -6.41 15.81
N PRO A 422 31.39 -6.51 17.09
CA PRO A 422 32.31 -6.71 18.22
C PRO A 422 33.16 -7.99 18.14
N GLU A 423 32.67 -9.03 17.47
CA GLU A 423 33.33 -10.33 17.33
C GLU A 423 34.57 -10.30 16.41
N ILE A 424 34.67 -9.30 15.52
CA ILE A 424 35.80 -9.14 14.57
C ILE A 424 37.04 -8.52 15.24
N ALA A 425 36.88 -7.85 16.39
CA ALA A 425 37.99 -7.21 17.10
C ALA A 425 39.06 -8.22 17.60
N ASN A 426 38.65 -9.45 17.94
CA ASN A 426 39.54 -10.49 18.49
C ASN A 426 40.47 -11.17 17.46
N LEU A 427 40.24 -10.97 16.16
CA LEU A 427 41.05 -11.61 15.11
C LEU A 427 42.42 -10.94 14.88
N SER A 428 42.69 -9.80 15.53
CA SER A 428 43.94 -9.05 15.33
C SER A 428 45.16 -9.58 16.12
N HIS A 429 44.97 -10.58 16.99
CA HIS A 429 46.01 -10.99 17.94
C HIS A 429 46.95 -12.12 17.50
N ASN A 430 46.64 -12.91 16.45
CA ASN A 430 47.38 -14.15 16.15
C ASN A 430 48.09 -14.24 14.78
N VAL A 431 48.37 -13.12 14.09
CA VAL A 431 49.06 -13.17 12.78
C VAL A 431 50.47 -12.63 12.88
N ASN A 432 51.50 -13.48 12.81
CA ASN A 432 52.91 -13.06 12.75
C ASN A 432 53.51 -13.47 11.38
N PRO A 433 53.59 -12.55 10.39
CA PRO A 433 54.89 -12.25 9.76
C PRO A 433 55.03 -10.84 9.10
N THR A 434 56.16 -10.66 8.40
CA THR A 434 57.09 -9.50 8.31
C THR A 434 56.78 -8.33 7.37
N SER A 435 55.58 -8.18 6.82
CA SER A 435 55.23 -6.91 6.14
C SER A 435 53.74 -6.58 6.17
N LYS A 436 53.46 -5.29 6.41
CA LYS A 436 52.11 -4.71 6.57
C LYS A 436 51.16 -5.09 5.41
N ARG A 437 51.68 -5.12 4.18
CA ARG A 437 50.92 -5.49 2.96
C ARG A 437 50.43 -6.94 2.96
N ARG A 438 51.22 -7.90 3.47
CA ARG A 438 50.83 -9.31 3.51
C ARG A 438 49.75 -9.56 4.57
N ARG A 439 49.83 -8.88 5.72
CA ARG A 439 48.79 -8.90 6.77
C ARG A 439 47.45 -8.37 6.23
N GLU A 440 47.47 -7.24 5.51
CA GLU A 440 46.26 -6.64 4.94
C GLU A 440 45.64 -7.52 3.85
N HIS A 441 46.45 -8.14 2.98
CA HIS A 441 45.95 -9.00 1.92
C HIS A 441 45.32 -10.32 2.45
N GLN A 442 45.95 -10.95 3.45
CA GLN A 442 45.39 -12.16 4.08
C GLN A 442 44.14 -11.86 4.91
N LEU A 443 44.08 -10.71 5.58
CA LEU A 443 42.90 -10.28 6.33
C LEU A 443 41.71 -10.02 5.38
N VAL A 444 41.97 -9.38 4.22
CA VAL A 444 40.95 -9.13 3.20
C VAL A 444 40.48 -10.42 2.55
N GLN A 445 41.36 -11.35 2.18
CA GLN A 445 40.94 -12.65 1.65
C GLN A 445 40.14 -13.47 2.66
N SER A 446 40.54 -13.47 3.95
CA SER A 446 39.78 -14.15 5.01
C SER A 446 38.44 -13.49 5.29
N LEU A 447 38.34 -12.16 5.20
CA LEU A 447 37.08 -11.42 5.36
C LEU A 447 36.16 -11.63 4.15
N CYS A 448 36.67 -11.62 2.93
CA CYS A 448 35.89 -11.87 1.71
C CYS A 448 35.36 -13.31 1.66
N SER A 449 36.16 -14.30 2.04
CA SER A 449 35.71 -15.70 2.11
C SER A 449 34.65 -15.92 3.19
N LYS A 450 34.77 -15.24 4.35
CA LYS A 450 33.74 -15.31 5.40
C LYS A 450 32.51 -14.44 5.12
N MET A 451 32.65 -13.33 4.40
CA MET A 451 31.53 -12.53 3.91
C MET A 451 30.76 -13.26 2.82
N ALA A 452 31.42 -14.03 1.95
CA ALA A 452 30.74 -14.91 1.00
C ALA A 452 29.85 -15.94 1.72
N GLY A 453 30.28 -16.46 2.87
CA GLY A 453 29.44 -17.31 3.73
C GLY A 453 28.39 -16.56 4.58
N ILE A 454 28.47 -15.23 4.72
CA ILE A 454 27.46 -14.40 5.42
C ILE A 454 26.40 -13.89 4.44
N VAL A 455 26.74 -13.75 3.15
CA VAL A 455 25.79 -13.38 2.09
C VAL A 455 24.80 -14.52 1.77
N GLU A 456 25.10 -15.76 2.18
CA GLU A 456 24.16 -16.88 2.10
C GLU A 456 23.03 -16.83 3.15
N GLU A 457 23.01 -15.89 4.11
CA GLU A 457 21.98 -15.82 5.15
C GLU A 457 21.45 -14.40 5.46
N ILE A 458 21.26 -13.57 4.42
CA ILE A 458 20.31 -12.45 4.54
C ILE A 458 19.10 -12.76 3.65
N GLU A 459 18.26 -13.69 4.12
CA GLU A 459 16.88 -13.81 3.63
C GLU A 459 16.08 -12.60 4.17
N ASP A 460 16.26 -11.44 3.54
CA ASP A 460 15.27 -10.39 3.69
C ASP A 460 14.00 -10.85 2.98
N GLU A 461 13.04 -11.38 3.74
CA GLU A 461 11.77 -11.85 3.20
C GLU A 461 11.02 -10.77 2.42
N HIS A 462 11.29 -9.49 2.70
CA HIS A 462 10.67 -8.36 2.02
C HIS A 462 11.29 -8.06 0.64
N LEU A 463 12.43 -8.67 0.30
CA LEU A 463 13.05 -8.59 -1.02
C LEU A 463 12.74 -9.80 -1.91
N LYS A 464 11.99 -10.80 -1.42
CA LYS A 464 11.56 -11.97 -2.20
C LYS A 464 10.62 -11.54 -3.35
N HIS A 465 11.08 -11.67 -4.58
CA HIS A 465 10.33 -11.52 -5.82
C HIS A 465 9.41 -12.72 -6.10
N LEU A 466 8.37 -12.52 -6.92
CA LEU A 466 7.40 -13.57 -7.32
C LEU A 466 8.05 -14.85 -7.89
N PHE A 467 9.28 -14.75 -8.41
CA PHE A 467 9.98 -15.86 -9.05
C PHE A 467 11.34 -16.19 -8.40
N ASP A 468 11.62 -15.73 -7.18
CA ASP A 468 12.82 -16.09 -6.42
C ASP A 468 12.52 -16.81 -5.08
N ASN A 469 11.25 -17.15 -4.83
CA ASN A 469 10.86 -17.85 -3.60
C ASN A 469 11.43 -19.29 -3.56
N LYS A 470 11.45 -19.93 -2.39
CA LYS A 470 11.91 -21.34 -2.23
C LYS A 470 11.00 -22.39 -2.89
N ASP A 471 9.88 -21.96 -3.46
CA ASP A 471 8.88 -22.81 -4.10
C ASP A 471 9.28 -23.26 -5.52
N VAL A 472 8.51 -24.20 -6.07
CA VAL A 472 8.65 -24.79 -7.43
C VAL A 472 8.62 -23.74 -8.57
N ILE A 473 8.37 -22.46 -8.30
CA ILE A 473 8.24 -21.37 -9.29
C ILE A 473 9.49 -20.45 -9.31
N ASN A 474 10.57 -20.83 -8.63
CA ASN A 474 11.82 -20.08 -8.72
C ASN A 474 12.46 -20.22 -10.11
N VAL A 475 12.42 -19.18 -10.93
CA VAL A 475 13.02 -19.17 -12.29
C VAL A 475 14.46 -18.68 -12.30
N TYR A 476 14.93 -18.14 -11.17
CA TYR A 476 16.29 -17.62 -11.01
C TYR A 476 17.22 -18.62 -10.31
N ASN A 477 16.71 -19.76 -9.88
CA ASN A 477 17.52 -20.87 -9.43
C ASN A 477 18.36 -21.40 -10.61
N LEU A 478 19.68 -21.22 -10.53
CA LEU A 478 20.60 -21.66 -11.58
C LEU A 478 20.78 -23.19 -11.62
N ASP A 479 20.42 -23.90 -10.55
CA ASP A 479 20.54 -25.35 -10.45
C ASP A 479 19.34 -26.10 -11.02
N VAL A 480 18.21 -25.42 -11.28
CA VAL A 480 16.97 -26.05 -11.73
C VAL A 480 16.31 -25.19 -12.81
N VAL A 481 16.12 -25.75 -14.01
CA VAL A 481 15.36 -25.08 -15.07
C VAL A 481 13.86 -25.16 -14.78
N ASN A 482 13.18 -24.03 -14.82
CA ASN A 482 11.81 -23.90 -14.35
C ASN A 482 10.80 -23.75 -15.49
N LEU A 483 10.07 -24.82 -15.79
CA LEU A 483 8.99 -24.83 -16.79
C LEU A 483 7.63 -24.41 -16.20
N SER A 484 7.61 -23.70 -15.06
CA SER A 484 6.40 -23.32 -14.34
C SER A 484 5.96 -21.88 -14.61
N ALA A 485 6.84 -20.98 -15.02
CA ALA A 485 6.51 -19.55 -15.10
C ALA A 485 5.68 -19.20 -16.33
N GLY A 486 4.42 -18.79 -16.10
CA GLY A 486 3.52 -18.30 -17.14
C GLY A 486 3.72 -16.81 -17.45
N ALA A 487 4.95 -16.31 -17.53
CA ALA A 487 5.26 -14.90 -17.76
C ALA A 487 6.44 -14.75 -18.74
N PRO A 488 6.50 -13.64 -19.51
CA PRO A 488 7.60 -13.40 -20.44
C PRO A 488 8.94 -13.29 -19.70
N GLY A 489 9.97 -13.91 -20.26
CA GLY A 489 11.33 -13.88 -19.73
C GLY A 489 12.10 -12.59 -20.03
N PRO A 490 13.30 -12.41 -19.43
CA PRO A 490 14.12 -11.23 -19.63
C PRO A 490 14.49 -10.93 -21.09
N ASP A 491 14.58 -11.96 -21.94
CA ASP A 491 14.92 -11.80 -23.36
C ASP A 491 13.80 -11.10 -24.14
N LEU A 492 12.54 -11.46 -23.88
CA LEU A 492 11.36 -10.78 -24.41
C LEU A 492 11.23 -9.37 -23.84
N LEU A 493 11.44 -9.22 -22.52
CA LEU A 493 11.25 -7.94 -21.81
C LEU A 493 12.27 -6.87 -22.18
N LYS A 494 13.51 -7.24 -22.51
CA LYS A 494 14.53 -6.28 -22.98
C LYS A 494 14.07 -5.48 -24.20
N ARG A 495 13.23 -6.07 -25.07
CA ARG A 495 12.70 -5.38 -26.27
C ARG A 495 11.67 -4.30 -25.93
N CYS A 496 11.11 -4.31 -24.73
CA CYS A 496 10.20 -3.27 -24.27
C CYS A 496 10.93 -1.95 -23.98
N ILE A 497 12.22 -1.97 -23.62
CA ILE A 497 12.98 -0.76 -23.25
C ILE A 497 12.87 0.36 -24.30
N PRO A 498 13.29 0.16 -25.58
CA PRO A 498 13.21 1.22 -26.59
C PRO A 498 11.76 1.65 -26.88
N LEU A 499 10.82 0.70 -26.83
CA LEU A 499 9.38 0.96 -27.01
C LEU A 499 8.85 1.96 -25.97
N PHE A 500 9.14 1.69 -24.69
CA PHE A 500 8.70 2.53 -23.58
C PHE A 500 9.44 3.87 -23.54
N MET A 501 10.73 3.91 -23.90
CA MET A 501 11.45 5.17 -24.02
C MET A 501 10.81 6.08 -25.06
N GLN A 502 10.56 5.56 -26.26
CA GLN A 502 9.95 6.34 -27.35
C GLN A 502 8.54 6.81 -26.98
N ALA A 503 7.70 5.92 -26.45
CA ALA A 503 6.34 6.26 -26.05
C ALA A 503 6.31 7.27 -24.89
N THR A 504 7.25 7.19 -23.95
CA THR A 504 7.35 8.16 -22.85
C THR A 504 7.69 9.54 -23.37
N VAL A 505 8.69 9.67 -24.26
CA VAL A 505 9.06 10.96 -24.87
C VAL A 505 7.86 11.56 -25.60
N HIS A 506 7.23 10.79 -26.49
CA HIS A 506 6.04 11.22 -27.23
C HIS A 506 4.89 11.64 -26.30
N ARG A 507 4.66 10.90 -25.20
CA ARG A 507 3.64 11.26 -24.22
C ARG A 507 3.99 12.55 -23.49
N MET A 508 5.23 12.75 -23.08
CA MET A 508 5.68 13.95 -22.37
C MET A 508 5.64 15.22 -23.23
N GLU A 509 5.84 15.08 -24.55
CA GLU A 509 5.65 16.18 -25.50
C GLU A 509 4.19 16.66 -25.52
N LYS A 510 3.24 15.72 -25.51
CA LYS A 510 1.80 16.05 -25.45
C LYS A 510 1.34 16.65 -24.11
N GLU A 511 2.12 16.49 -23.05
CA GLU A 511 1.80 17.01 -21.71
C GLU A 511 2.37 18.41 -21.42
N GLN A 512 3.16 18.99 -22.33
CA GLN A 512 3.85 20.27 -22.10
C GLN A 512 2.91 21.44 -21.75
N GLU A 513 1.70 21.45 -22.30
CA GLU A 513 0.77 22.57 -22.12
C GLU A 513 -0.05 22.48 -20.82
N HIS A 514 -0.55 21.29 -20.48
CA HIS A 514 -1.56 21.13 -19.42
C HIS A 514 -1.21 20.08 -18.35
N ALA A 515 -0.32 19.13 -18.65
CA ALA A 515 0.12 18.09 -17.72
C ALA A 515 -1.02 17.28 -17.07
N TYR A 516 -2.17 17.13 -17.76
CA TYR A 516 -3.35 16.43 -17.24
C TYR A 516 -3.14 14.93 -17.01
N LEU A 517 -2.13 14.33 -17.64
CA LEU A 517 -1.77 12.93 -17.36
C LEU A 517 -1.41 12.69 -15.88
N PHE A 518 -0.94 13.72 -15.17
CA PHE A 518 -0.58 13.63 -13.75
C PHE A 518 -1.75 13.92 -12.80
N GLN A 519 -2.95 14.18 -13.33
CA GLN A 519 -4.17 14.37 -12.56
C GLN A 519 -4.98 13.06 -12.47
N TYR A 520 -5.88 12.95 -11.49
CA TYR A 520 -6.92 11.93 -11.49
C TYR A 520 -7.64 11.86 -12.84
N GLY A 521 -7.73 10.65 -13.38
CA GLY A 521 -8.34 10.40 -14.69
C GLY A 521 -9.84 10.17 -14.66
N ILE A 522 -10.42 10.04 -15.86
CA ILE A 522 -11.82 9.67 -16.08
C ILE A 522 -12.06 8.27 -15.48
N THR A 523 -13.16 8.04 -14.77
CA THR A 523 -13.41 6.78 -14.03
C THR A 523 -13.32 5.51 -14.88
N SER A 524 -13.76 5.55 -16.15
CA SER A 524 -13.61 4.42 -17.08
C SER A 524 -12.18 4.20 -17.59
N GLY A 525 -11.26 5.13 -17.34
CA GLY A 525 -9.92 5.19 -17.92
C GLY A 525 -9.74 6.36 -18.88
N LEU A 526 -8.47 6.76 -19.08
CA LEU A 526 -8.02 7.78 -20.03
C LEU A 526 -8.72 7.56 -21.40
N TRP A 527 -9.28 8.63 -21.97
CA TRP A 527 -10.18 8.48 -23.11
C TRP A 527 -9.41 8.09 -24.37
N GLU A 528 -8.23 8.68 -24.58
CA GLU A 528 -7.32 8.38 -25.68
C GLU A 528 -6.87 6.92 -25.62
N TYR A 529 -6.56 6.42 -24.41
CA TYR A 529 -6.20 5.02 -24.21
C TYR A 529 -7.30 4.09 -24.70
N ARG A 530 -8.55 4.31 -24.27
CA ARG A 530 -9.67 3.45 -24.66
C ARG A 530 -9.98 3.55 -26.15
N GLU A 531 -9.80 4.72 -26.76
CA GLU A 531 -9.97 4.91 -28.20
C GLU A 531 -8.94 4.07 -28.97
N GLN A 532 -7.65 4.28 -28.67
CA GLN A 532 -6.55 3.57 -29.34
C GLN A 532 -6.60 2.06 -29.07
N LEU A 533 -6.94 1.65 -27.84
CA LEU A 533 -7.14 0.25 -27.50
C LEU A 533 -8.27 -0.37 -28.31
N SER A 534 -9.40 0.33 -28.47
CA SER A 534 -10.53 -0.19 -29.26
C SER A 534 -10.16 -0.42 -30.73
N GLN A 535 -9.34 0.47 -31.31
CA GLN A 535 -8.86 0.34 -32.68
C GLN A 535 -7.89 -0.85 -32.82
N PHE A 536 -6.91 -0.94 -31.92
CA PHE A 536 -5.97 -2.06 -31.86
C PHE A 536 -6.68 -3.41 -31.71
N LEU A 537 -7.61 -3.53 -30.74
CA LEU A 537 -8.34 -4.77 -30.52
C LEU A 537 -9.28 -5.10 -31.67
N THR A 538 -9.92 -4.10 -32.29
CA THR A 538 -10.77 -4.32 -33.47
C THR A 538 -9.99 -4.93 -34.61
N LYS A 539 -8.80 -4.38 -34.88
CA LYS A 539 -7.89 -4.91 -35.89
C LYS A 539 -7.43 -6.32 -35.56
N ARG A 540 -6.98 -6.56 -34.32
CA ARG A 540 -6.35 -7.83 -33.93
C ARG A 540 -7.32 -8.98 -33.75
N TYR A 541 -8.56 -8.71 -33.34
CA TYR A 541 -9.60 -9.73 -33.24
C TYR A 541 -10.41 -9.90 -34.52
N SER A 542 -10.25 -9.02 -35.51
CA SER A 542 -11.14 -8.95 -36.67
C SER A 542 -12.62 -8.83 -36.28
N GLU A 543 -12.89 -8.15 -35.15
CA GLU A 543 -14.20 -8.00 -34.54
C GLU A 543 -14.34 -6.59 -33.95
N GLN A 544 -15.44 -5.90 -34.20
CA GLN A 544 -15.66 -4.55 -33.68
C GLN A 544 -15.53 -4.49 -32.16
N VAL A 545 -14.67 -3.63 -31.62
CA VAL A 545 -14.58 -3.31 -30.19
C VAL A 545 -14.94 -1.83 -30.02
N ASN A 546 -15.89 -1.53 -29.13
CA ASN A 546 -16.31 -0.15 -28.91
C ASN A 546 -15.59 0.45 -27.71
N ARG A 547 -15.04 1.66 -27.86
CA ARG A 547 -14.43 2.43 -26.75
C ARG A 547 -15.35 2.54 -25.51
N ALA A 548 -16.66 2.68 -25.73
CA ALA A 548 -17.64 2.86 -24.65
C ALA A 548 -17.79 1.60 -23.77
N ASP A 549 -17.45 0.44 -24.30
CA ASP A 549 -17.56 -0.86 -23.65
C ASP A 549 -16.28 -1.22 -22.88
N LEU A 550 -15.22 -0.41 -23.02
CA LEU A 550 -13.92 -0.61 -22.38
C LEU A 550 -13.80 0.14 -21.05
N VAL A 551 -13.33 -0.56 -20.03
CA VAL A 551 -12.99 -0.01 -18.70
C VAL A 551 -11.56 -0.38 -18.34
N LEU A 552 -10.71 0.60 -18.05
CA LEU A 552 -9.30 0.40 -17.67
C LEU A 552 -9.16 -0.37 -16.35
N THR A 553 -8.18 -1.28 -16.27
CA THR A 553 -7.82 -2.03 -15.06
C THR A 553 -6.32 -2.02 -14.82
N CYS A 554 -5.90 -2.33 -13.59
CA CYS A 554 -4.49 -2.60 -13.27
C CYS A 554 -4.04 -4.03 -13.69
N GLY A 555 -4.50 -4.50 -14.86
CA GLY A 555 -4.33 -5.88 -15.32
C GLY A 555 -5.44 -6.84 -14.88
N ALA A 556 -5.43 -8.06 -15.41
CA ALA A 556 -6.54 -9.01 -15.29
C ALA A 556 -6.90 -9.40 -13.84
N ALA A 557 -5.91 -9.54 -12.94
CA ALA A 557 -6.18 -9.85 -11.54
C ALA A 557 -7.00 -8.74 -10.83
N HIS A 558 -6.66 -7.46 -11.10
CA HIS A 558 -7.45 -6.33 -10.60
C HIS A 558 -8.84 -6.31 -11.26
N GLY A 559 -8.93 -6.62 -12.56
CA GLY A 559 -10.21 -6.76 -13.26
C GLY A 559 -11.12 -7.79 -12.63
N LEU A 560 -10.60 -8.98 -12.30
CA LEU A 560 -11.35 -10.06 -11.66
C LEU A 560 -11.90 -9.64 -10.29
N VAL A 561 -11.05 -9.05 -9.44
CA VAL A 561 -11.47 -8.56 -8.11
C VAL A 561 -12.52 -7.45 -8.24
N LEU A 562 -12.33 -6.52 -9.19
CA LEU A 562 -13.29 -5.45 -9.45
C LEU A 562 -14.65 -6.00 -9.90
N ILE A 563 -14.68 -7.05 -10.74
CA ILE A 563 -15.91 -7.73 -11.15
C ILE A 563 -16.62 -8.34 -9.96
N ILE A 564 -15.90 -9.12 -9.13
CA ILE A 564 -16.47 -9.81 -7.95
C ILE A 564 -17.03 -8.79 -6.97
N ASP A 565 -16.22 -7.77 -6.61
CA ASP A 565 -16.61 -6.76 -5.64
C ASP A 565 -17.71 -5.82 -6.16
N THR A 566 -17.77 -5.58 -7.47
CA THR A 566 -18.81 -4.70 -8.02
C THR A 566 -20.11 -5.45 -8.20
N PHE A 567 -20.10 -6.60 -8.89
CA PHE A 567 -21.31 -7.20 -9.44
C PHE A 567 -21.95 -8.29 -8.58
N LEU A 568 -21.28 -8.82 -7.57
CA LEU A 568 -21.75 -9.99 -6.82
C LEU A 568 -22.10 -9.67 -5.36
N PRO A 569 -23.18 -10.25 -4.81
CA PRO A 569 -23.46 -10.20 -3.38
C PRO A 569 -22.40 -10.99 -2.59
N ARG A 570 -22.27 -10.72 -1.28
CA ARG A 570 -21.21 -11.33 -0.44
C ARG A 570 -21.28 -12.85 -0.37
N ASN A 571 -22.46 -13.43 -0.55
CA ASN A 571 -22.68 -14.88 -0.50
C ASN A 571 -22.63 -15.56 -1.87
N ALA A 572 -22.36 -14.83 -2.96
CA ALA A 572 -22.42 -15.35 -4.33
C ALA A 572 -21.66 -16.68 -4.58
N VAL A 573 -22.08 -17.39 -5.62
CA VAL A 573 -21.41 -18.62 -6.06
C VAL A 573 -20.42 -18.32 -7.20
N ILE A 574 -19.24 -18.92 -7.13
CA ILE A 574 -18.22 -18.84 -8.17
C ILE A 574 -18.07 -20.23 -8.78
N PHE A 575 -18.65 -20.42 -9.95
CA PHE A 575 -18.42 -21.61 -10.77
C PHE A 575 -17.08 -21.49 -11.49
N VAL A 576 -16.32 -22.58 -11.55
CA VAL A 576 -15.04 -22.67 -12.24
C VAL A 576 -14.95 -24.00 -12.96
N GLU A 577 -14.06 -24.14 -13.95
CA GLU A 577 -13.74 -25.45 -14.47
C GLU A 577 -13.03 -26.35 -13.42
N ASP A 578 -13.19 -27.68 -13.54
CA ASP A 578 -12.62 -28.69 -12.62
C ASP A 578 -11.08 -28.56 -12.46
N VAL A 579 -10.40 -28.04 -13.49
CA VAL A 579 -9.07 -27.41 -13.40
C VAL A 579 -9.12 -26.00 -13.98
N THR A 580 -8.50 -25.03 -13.31
CA THR A 580 -8.47 -23.63 -13.77
C THR A 580 -7.21 -22.93 -13.26
N TYR A 581 -7.07 -21.63 -13.51
CA TYR A 581 -5.92 -20.85 -13.07
C TYR A 581 -5.78 -20.84 -11.54
N MET A 582 -4.71 -21.46 -11.04
CA MET A 582 -4.46 -21.64 -9.61
C MET A 582 -4.48 -20.34 -8.79
N ILE A 583 -3.99 -19.23 -9.35
CA ILE A 583 -3.99 -17.94 -8.62
C ILE A 583 -5.39 -17.31 -8.61
N ALA A 584 -6.26 -17.60 -9.58
CA ALA A 584 -7.67 -17.20 -9.48
C ALA A 584 -8.35 -17.93 -8.31
N LEU A 585 -8.05 -19.23 -8.11
CA LEU A 585 -8.53 -19.97 -6.94
C LEU A 585 -8.02 -19.36 -5.62
N GLU A 586 -6.77 -18.91 -5.58
CA GLU A 586 -6.22 -18.19 -4.42
C GLU A 586 -6.90 -16.84 -4.21
N ALA A 587 -7.21 -16.09 -5.27
CA ALA A 587 -7.98 -14.85 -5.19
C ALA A 587 -9.40 -15.09 -4.66
N PHE A 588 -10.08 -16.16 -5.09
CA PHE A 588 -11.41 -16.49 -4.59
C PHE A 588 -11.43 -16.81 -3.09
N LYS A 589 -10.35 -17.38 -2.54
CA LYS A 589 -10.23 -17.62 -1.08
C LYS A 589 -10.28 -16.35 -0.24
N GLN A 590 -9.99 -15.18 -0.83
CA GLN A 590 -10.12 -13.89 -0.15
C GLN A 590 -11.57 -13.48 0.09
N PHE A 591 -12.54 -14.18 -0.52
CA PHE A 591 -13.97 -13.98 -0.34
C PHE A 591 -14.57 -15.19 0.40
N PRO A 592 -14.34 -15.35 1.72
CA PRO A 592 -14.69 -16.56 2.47
C PRO A 592 -16.20 -16.85 2.54
N SER A 593 -17.03 -15.86 2.26
CA SER A 593 -18.49 -16.00 2.19
C SER A 593 -18.99 -16.51 0.84
N MET A 594 -18.14 -16.56 -0.19
CA MET A 594 -18.47 -17.06 -1.52
C MET A 594 -18.08 -18.53 -1.67
N LYS A 595 -18.93 -19.30 -2.34
CA LYS A 595 -18.70 -20.73 -2.56
C LYS A 595 -18.07 -20.96 -3.94
N VAL A 596 -16.90 -21.59 -3.99
CA VAL A 596 -16.29 -22.03 -5.26
C VAL A 596 -16.79 -23.43 -5.61
N VAL A 597 -17.43 -23.57 -6.77
CA VAL A 597 -18.04 -24.83 -7.23
C VAL A 597 -17.43 -25.24 -8.56
N PRO A 598 -16.72 -26.37 -8.64
CA PRO A 598 -16.09 -26.80 -9.87
C PRO A 598 -17.10 -27.52 -10.79
N VAL A 599 -16.91 -27.34 -12.09
CA VAL A 599 -17.74 -27.87 -13.18
C VAL A 599 -16.87 -28.74 -14.10
N PRO A 600 -17.34 -29.93 -14.49
CA PRO A 600 -16.61 -30.81 -15.40
C PRO A 600 -16.25 -30.15 -16.73
N GLN A 601 -15.12 -30.57 -17.30
CA GLN A 601 -14.68 -30.20 -18.64
C GLN A 601 -14.75 -31.40 -19.59
N THR A 602 -14.95 -31.10 -20.86
CA THR A 602 -14.87 -32.01 -22.00
C THR A 602 -13.66 -31.62 -22.88
N SER A 603 -13.42 -32.35 -23.97
CA SER A 603 -12.42 -31.96 -24.97
C SER A 603 -12.76 -30.65 -25.70
N GLU A 604 -14.02 -30.21 -25.64
CA GLU A 604 -14.54 -29.04 -26.37
C GLU A 604 -14.61 -27.77 -25.48
N GLY A 605 -14.32 -27.88 -24.18
CA GLY A 605 -14.51 -26.81 -23.21
C GLY A 605 -15.25 -27.28 -21.95
N VAL A 606 -15.95 -26.36 -21.27
CA VAL A 606 -16.77 -26.71 -20.10
C VAL A 606 -17.98 -27.55 -20.51
N ASP A 607 -18.38 -28.51 -19.67
CA ASP A 607 -19.66 -29.21 -19.81
C ASP A 607 -20.80 -28.26 -19.41
N THR A 608 -21.45 -27.66 -20.40
CA THR A 608 -22.52 -26.66 -20.19
C THR A 608 -23.80 -27.27 -19.63
N GLU A 609 -24.07 -28.56 -19.89
CA GLU A 609 -25.23 -29.24 -19.31
C GLU A 609 -24.99 -29.55 -17.83
N ALA A 610 -23.78 -30.01 -17.48
CA ALA A 610 -23.39 -30.14 -16.08
C ALA A 610 -23.42 -28.79 -15.35
N LEU A 611 -22.91 -27.71 -15.96
CA LEU A 611 -23.03 -26.36 -15.42
C LEU A 611 -24.49 -26.01 -15.12
N LYS A 612 -25.39 -26.24 -16.08
CA LYS A 612 -26.82 -25.92 -15.93
C LYS A 612 -27.45 -26.66 -14.75
N ILE A 613 -27.18 -27.96 -14.61
CA ILE A 613 -27.70 -28.78 -13.51
C ILE A 613 -27.15 -28.28 -12.17
N ILE A 614 -25.82 -28.20 -12.04
CA ILE A 614 -25.13 -27.81 -10.80
C ILE A 614 -25.55 -26.39 -10.38
N ALA A 615 -25.59 -25.45 -11.31
CA ALA A 615 -25.97 -24.08 -11.01
C ALA A 615 -27.45 -23.94 -10.66
N SER A 616 -28.34 -24.71 -11.27
CA SER A 616 -29.76 -24.72 -10.90
C SER A 616 -29.96 -25.23 -9.47
N GLU A 617 -29.26 -26.30 -9.09
CA GLU A 617 -29.29 -26.82 -7.72
C GLU A 617 -28.78 -25.79 -6.72
N GLU A 618 -27.64 -25.15 -6.97
CA GLU A 618 -27.08 -24.12 -6.09
C GLU A 618 -27.99 -22.88 -6.01
N LYS A 619 -28.59 -22.46 -7.14
CA LYS A 619 -29.55 -21.35 -7.17
C LYS A 619 -30.76 -21.65 -6.28
N SER A 620 -31.27 -22.89 -6.26
CA SER A 620 -32.41 -23.30 -5.45
C SER A 620 -32.15 -23.33 -3.93
N LYS A 621 -30.89 -23.49 -3.53
CA LYS A 621 -30.47 -23.57 -2.11
C LYS A 621 -30.22 -22.20 -1.49
N GLY A 622 -30.03 -21.17 -2.31
CA GLY A 622 -29.59 -19.84 -1.89
C GLY A 622 -30.67 -18.77 -1.97
N SER A 623 -30.41 -17.68 -1.24
CA SER A 623 -31.09 -16.40 -1.41
C SER A 623 -30.04 -15.33 -1.57
N TRP A 624 -30.23 -14.41 -2.51
CA TRP A 624 -29.19 -13.49 -2.98
C TRP A 624 -29.66 -12.04 -2.86
N GLU A 625 -28.87 -11.22 -2.19
CA GLU A 625 -29.15 -9.78 -2.05
C GLU A 625 -28.70 -9.01 -3.29
N LEU A 626 -29.49 -9.14 -4.37
CA LEU A 626 -29.25 -8.39 -5.60
C LEU A 626 -29.66 -6.92 -5.43
N THR A 627 -28.90 -6.03 -6.05
CA THR A 627 -29.13 -4.57 -6.02
C THR A 627 -28.80 -3.97 -7.39
N GLU A 628 -28.97 -2.66 -7.54
CA GLU A 628 -28.57 -1.92 -8.76
C GLU A 628 -27.09 -2.10 -9.15
N ASN A 629 -26.23 -2.43 -8.18
CA ASN A 629 -24.82 -2.71 -8.43
C ASN A 629 -24.49 -4.21 -8.31
N LYS A 630 -25.23 -4.97 -7.49
CA LYS A 630 -25.09 -6.43 -7.35
C LYS A 630 -26.02 -7.15 -8.33
N LEU A 631 -25.59 -7.25 -9.58
CA LEU A 631 -26.42 -7.65 -10.71
C LEU A 631 -26.56 -9.17 -10.87
N PHE A 632 -25.59 -9.96 -10.43
CA PHE A 632 -25.57 -11.41 -10.64
C PHE A 632 -25.46 -12.13 -9.31
N TRP A 633 -26.18 -13.25 -9.18
CA TRP A 633 -26.09 -14.09 -7.98
C TRP A 633 -24.87 -15.02 -8.02
N ALA A 634 -24.33 -15.26 -9.21
CA ALA A 634 -23.16 -16.10 -9.43
C ALA A 634 -22.34 -15.64 -10.64
N ILE A 635 -21.08 -16.10 -10.67
CA ILE A 635 -20.23 -16.05 -11.86
C ILE A 635 -19.82 -17.45 -12.29
N PHE A 636 -19.57 -17.64 -13.57
CA PHE A 636 -18.73 -18.70 -14.12
C PHE A 636 -17.43 -18.07 -14.61
N TYR A 637 -16.34 -18.31 -13.88
CA TYR A 637 -15.00 -17.90 -14.28
C TYR A 637 -14.42 -18.93 -15.24
N THR A 638 -13.88 -18.47 -16.37
CA THR A 638 -13.38 -19.34 -17.43
C THR A 638 -12.23 -18.72 -18.22
N ILE A 639 -11.46 -19.57 -18.89
CA ILE A 639 -10.37 -19.18 -19.79
C ILE A 639 -10.67 -19.77 -21.18
N PRO A 640 -11.48 -19.10 -22.02
CA PRO A 640 -12.07 -19.75 -23.19
C PRO A 640 -11.07 -20.11 -24.29
N ILE A 641 -9.98 -19.35 -24.42
CA ILE A 641 -8.99 -19.51 -25.51
C ILE A 641 -7.62 -19.78 -24.90
N PHE A 642 -6.98 -20.88 -25.32
CA PHE A 642 -5.70 -21.38 -24.79
C PHE A 642 -5.69 -21.50 -23.26
N HIS A 643 -6.67 -22.26 -22.75
CA HIS A 643 -7.00 -22.41 -21.34
C HIS A 643 -5.79 -22.73 -20.44
N ASN A 644 -5.72 -22.14 -19.25
CA ASN A 644 -4.70 -22.46 -18.25
C ASN A 644 -5.31 -23.39 -17.18
N PRO A 645 -4.88 -24.67 -17.09
CA PRO A 645 -3.61 -25.19 -17.58
C PRO A 645 -3.64 -26.00 -18.89
N THR A 646 -4.83 -26.31 -19.43
CA THR A 646 -5.03 -27.39 -20.40
C THR A 646 -4.57 -27.10 -21.84
N GLY A 647 -4.41 -25.82 -22.21
CA GLY A 647 -4.14 -25.36 -23.57
C GLY A 647 -5.35 -25.41 -24.52
N VAL A 648 -6.50 -25.90 -24.05
CA VAL A 648 -7.72 -26.09 -24.85
C VAL A 648 -8.36 -24.75 -25.20
N THR A 649 -8.92 -24.66 -26.41
CA THR A 649 -9.78 -23.56 -26.85
C THR A 649 -11.22 -24.08 -26.95
N MET A 650 -12.17 -23.35 -26.36
CA MET A 650 -13.59 -23.70 -26.40
C MET A 650 -14.11 -23.70 -27.84
N SER A 651 -14.89 -24.71 -28.19
CA SER A 651 -15.52 -24.76 -29.50
C SER A 651 -16.68 -23.78 -29.61
N GLN A 652 -17.09 -23.48 -30.84
CA GLN A 652 -18.25 -22.64 -31.11
C GLN A 652 -19.52 -23.14 -30.41
N ASN A 653 -19.78 -24.45 -30.44
CA ASN A 653 -20.96 -25.05 -29.81
C ASN A 653 -20.94 -24.89 -28.28
N CYS A 654 -19.75 -25.03 -27.67
CA CYS A 654 -19.56 -24.77 -26.24
C CYS A 654 -19.85 -23.29 -25.91
N CYS A 655 -19.30 -22.35 -26.69
CA CYS A 655 -19.51 -20.92 -26.52
C CYS A 655 -20.99 -20.52 -26.61
N GLU A 656 -21.70 -20.98 -27.63
CA GLU A 656 -23.13 -20.70 -27.83
C GLU A 656 -23.98 -21.29 -26.70
N SER A 657 -23.70 -22.53 -26.30
CA SER A 657 -24.39 -23.21 -25.21
C SER A 657 -24.14 -22.54 -23.87
N LEU A 658 -22.92 -22.09 -23.60
CA LEU A 658 -22.55 -21.40 -22.37
C LEU A 658 -23.24 -20.04 -22.26
N VAL A 659 -23.29 -19.27 -23.34
CA VAL A 659 -24.06 -18.01 -23.38
C VAL A 659 -25.55 -18.27 -23.11
N ARG A 660 -26.13 -19.33 -23.68
CA ARG A 660 -27.52 -19.72 -23.41
C ARG A 660 -27.74 -20.03 -21.92
N VAL A 661 -26.90 -20.88 -21.32
CA VAL A 661 -27.00 -21.24 -19.90
C VAL A 661 -26.82 -20.01 -18.99
N ALA A 662 -25.87 -19.14 -19.31
CA ALA A 662 -25.62 -17.91 -18.54
C ALA A 662 -26.86 -17.00 -18.49
N ARG A 663 -27.56 -16.87 -19.63
CA ARG A 663 -28.81 -16.11 -19.74
C ARG A 663 -29.97 -16.79 -19.03
N GLU A 664 -30.15 -18.10 -19.21
CA GLU A 664 -31.23 -18.86 -18.57
C GLU A 664 -31.14 -18.80 -17.04
N LEU A 665 -29.92 -18.74 -16.50
CA LEU A 665 -29.68 -18.76 -15.07
C LEU A 665 -29.35 -17.39 -14.47
N ASP A 666 -29.31 -16.30 -15.24
CA ASP A 666 -28.90 -14.96 -14.79
C ASP A 666 -27.55 -14.93 -14.05
N LEU A 667 -26.55 -15.64 -14.57
CA LEU A 667 -25.17 -15.62 -14.07
C LEU A 667 -24.25 -14.88 -15.04
N ALA A 668 -23.18 -14.27 -14.53
CA ALA A 668 -22.16 -13.67 -15.39
C ALA A 668 -21.08 -14.70 -15.77
N VAL A 669 -20.62 -14.67 -17.01
CA VAL A 669 -19.46 -15.42 -17.47
C VAL A 669 -18.27 -14.47 -17.54
N VAL A 670 -17.23 -14.75 -16.75
CA VAL A 670 -16.03 -13.92 -16.66
C VAL A 670 -14.89 -14.63 -17.40
N CYS A 671 -14.53 -14.09 -18.56
CA CYS A 671 -13.48 -14.64 -19.42
C CYS A 671 -12.13 -14.01 -19.06
N ASP A 672 -11.18 -14.80 -18.58
CA ASP A 672 -9.78 -14.38 -18.39
C ASP A 672 -9.04 -14.42 -19.75
N ASP A 673 -9.36 -13.46 -20.62
CA ASP A 673 -8.92 -13.36 -22.02
C ASP A 673 -7.49 -12.80 -22.14
N VAL A 674 -6.53 -13.48 -21.52
CA VAL A 674 -5.14 -13.01 -21.43
C VAL A 674 -4.22 -13.62 -22.49
N TYR A 675 -4.67 -14.65 -23.21
CA TYR A 675 -3.86 -15.38 -24.20
C TYR A 675 -4.36 -15.26 -25.64
N ASN A 676 -5.52 -14.63 -25.86
CA ASN A 676 -6.26 -14.68 -27.13
C ASN A 676 -5.41 -14.22 -28.34
N LEU A 677 -4.59 -13.19 -28.13
CA LEU A 677 -3.70 -12.64 -29.16
C LEU A 677 -2.39 -13.43 -29.36
N LEU A 678 -2.15 -14.47 -28.56
CA LEU A 678 -1.02 -15.39 -28.70
C LEU A 678 -1.43 -16.63 -29.49
N TYR A 679 -2.02 -16.42 -30.66
CA TYR A 679 -2.46 -17.49 -31.56
C TYR A 679 -1.35 -17.84 -32.56
N TYR A 680 -1.10 -19.14 -32.76
CA TYR A 680 -0.03 -19.67 -33.59
C TYR A 680 -0.52 -20.47 -34.79
N GLY A 681 -1.83 -20.68 -34.93
CA GLY A 681 -2.40 -21.42 -36.05
C GLY A 681 -2.32 -20.65 -37.37
N ASP A 682 -2.83 -21.28 -38.43
CA ASP A 682 -2.60 -20.81 -39.80
C ASP A 682 -3.62 -19.77 -40.29
N SER A 683 -4.67 -19.46 -39.52
CA SER A 683 -5.61 -18.38 -39.88
C SER A 683 -5.05 -16.99 -39.56
N ASP A 684 -5.45 -16.00 -40.35
CA ASP A 684 -5.03 -14.59 -40.18
C ASP A 684 -5.55 -13.93 -38.89
N SER A 685 -6.42 -14.59 -38.14
CA SER A 685 -7.04 -14.05 -36.91
C SER A 685 -7.18 -15.13 -35.84
N PRO A 686 -7.14 -14.75 -34.54
CA PRO A 686 -7.33 -15.67 -33.44
C PRO A 686 -8.77 -16.23 -33.41
N PRO A 687 -9.01 -17.31 -32.65
CA PRO A 687 -10.35 -17.85 -32.45
C PRO A 687 -11.33 -16.79 -31.94
N ARG A 688 -12.59 -16.90 -32.38
CA ARG A 688 -13.68 -16.01 -31.97
C ARG A 688 -13.85 -16.03 -30.45
N ARG A 689 -13.86 -14.85 -29.84
CA ARG A 689 -13.95 -14.71 -28.38
C ARG A 689 -15.35 -15.04 -27.87
N LEU A 690 -15.44 -15.64 -26.67
CA LEU A 690 -16.73 -15.93 -26.02
C LEU A 690 -17.61 -14.69 -25.85
N PHE A 691 -16.99 -13.53 -25.54
CA PHE A 691 -17.69 -12.24 -25.44
C PHE A 691 -18.51 -11.89 -26.69
N SER A 692 -18.02 -12.26 -27.87
CA SER A 692 -18.64 -11.95 -29.16
C SER A 692 -19.86 -12.80 -29.48
N TYR A 693 -20.12 -13.87 -28.71
CA TYR A 693 -21.35 -14.68 -28.81
C TYR A 693 -22.52 -14.09 -28.01
N ASP A 694 -22.24 -13.21 -27.04
CA ASP A 694 -23.29 -12.61 -26.20
C ASP A 694 -23.79 -11.25 -26.70
N ARG A 695 -23.25 -10.76 -27.82
CA ARG A 695 -23.67 -9.51 -28.47
C ARG A 695 -24.93 -9.77 -29.29
N GLY A 696 -26.07 -9.33 -28.78
CA GLY A 696 -27.41 -9.70 -29.23
C GLY A 696 -27.64 -9.65 -30.74
N THR A 697 -28.03 -10.79 -31.30
CA THR A 697 -28.75 -10.88 -32.57
C THR A 697 -30.24 -10.93 -32.24
N GLU A 698 -30.99 -9.96 -32.79
CA GLU A 698 -32.46 -9.87 -32.81
C GLU A 698 -33.20 -9.85 -31.45
N GLY A 699 -33.68 -8.66 -31.05
CA GLY A 699 -34.67 -8.49 -29.97
C GLY A 699 -34.14 -8.57 -28.53
N PHE A 700 -32.87 -8.93 -28.30
CA PHE A 700 -32.32 -9.14 -26.95
C PHE A 700 -31.21 -8.14 -26.56
N ARG A 701 -31.18 -7.74 -25.28
CA ARG A 701 -30.06 -6.99 -24.68
C ARG A 701 -29.04 -7.97 -24.09
N GLY A 702 -27.93 -8.20 -24.79
CA GLY A 702 -26.76 -8.95 -24.29
C GLY A 702 -26.20 -8.46 -22.95
N GLY A 703 -25.19 -9.14 -22.41
CA GLY A 703 -24.39 -8.65 -21.28
C GLY A 703 -24.33 -9.55 -20.07
N HIS A 704 -24.25 -10.86 -20.27
CA HIS A 704 -23.84 -11.84 -19.27
C HIS A 704 -22.35 -12.18 -19.40
N VAL A 705 -21.73 -12.00 -20.57
CA VAL A 705 -20.29 -12.27 -20.75
C VAL A 705 -19.48 -11.00 -20.53
N ILE A 706 -18.37 -11.13 -19.80
CA ILE A 706 -17.36 -10.10 -19.54
C ILE A 706 -16.01 -10.62 -20.02
N SER A 707 -15.31 -9.85 -20.85
CA SER A 707 -13.93 -10.13 -21.24
C SER A 707 -12.97 -9.34 -20.36
N ASN A 708 -11.99 -10.03 -19.77
CA ASN A 708 -10.98 -9.46 -18.88
C ASN A 708 -9.58 -9.61 -19.50
N GLY A 709 -9.08 -8.54 -20.12
CA GLY A 709 -7.83 -8.53 -20.87
C GLY A 709 -6.66 -7.88 -20.13
N THR A 710 -5.44 -8.08 -20.64
CA THR A 710 -4.22 -7.53 -20.04
C THR A 710 -3.08 -7.32 -21.03
N PHE A 711 -2.24 -6.32 -20.77
CA PHE A 711 -0.93 -6.18 -21.42
C PHE A 711 0.17 -7.08 -20.83
N SER A 712 -0.13 -7.83 -19.75
CA SER A 712 0.89 -8.63 -19.04
C SER A 712 1.50 -9.76 -19.87
N LYS A 713 0.73 -10.31 -20.83
CA LYS A 713 1.13 -11.44 -21.68
C LYS A 713 1.50 -11.04 -23.10
N ILE A 714 1.10 -9.85 -23.52
CA ILE A 714 1.33 -9.32 -24.87
C ILE A 714 2.36 -8.18 -24.89
N MET A 715 2.89 -7.80 -23.73
CA MET A 715 3.88 -6.74 -23.57
C MET A 715 4.77 -7.01 -22.35
N ALA A 716 4.41 -6.49 -21.17
CA ALA A 716 5.21 -6.67 -19.95
C ALA A 716 4.32 -6.67 -18.69
N PRO A 717 4.49 -7.64 -17.76
CA PRO A 717 3.66 -7.74 -16.57
C PRO A 717 3.84 -6.56 -15.59
N GLY A 718 5.04 -5.96 -15.55
CA GLY A 718 5.35 -4.84 -14.65
C GLY A 718 4.60 -3.54 -14.97
N VAL A 719 4.00 -3.41 -16.15
CA VAL A 719 3.28 -2.19 -16.57
C VAL A 719 1.94 -2.04 -15.85
N ARG A 720 1.36 -3.17 -15.41
CA ARG A 720 0.08 -3.25 -14.69
C ARG A 720 -1.06 -2.50 -15.40
N VAL A 721 -1.20 -2.69 -16.70
CA VAL A 721 -2.32 -2.15 -17.50
C VAL A 721 -3.13 -3.30 -18.09
N GLY A 722 -4.45 -3.18 -18.04
CA GLY A 722 -5.41 -4.10 -18.64
C GLY A 722 -6.74 -3.41 -18.92
N TRP A 723 -7.75 -4.21 -19.28
CA TRP A 723 -9.08 -3.69 -19.57
C TRP A 723 -10.15 -4.74 -19.28
N LEU A 724 -11.35 -4.26 -18.97
CA LEU A 724 -12.57 -5.03 -19.13
C LEU A 724 -13.26 -4.58 -20.40
N GLU A 725 -13.77 -5.53 -21.17
CA GLU A 725 -14.75 -5.28 -22.20
C GLU A 725 -16.09 -5.86 -21.75
N VAL A 726 -17.10 -5.01 -21.65
CA VAL A 726 -18.37 -5.32 -21.00
C VAL A 726 -19.55 -4.72 -21.77
N ALA A 727 -20.74 -5.29 -21.60
CA ALA A 727 -21.94 -4.66 -22.13
C ALA A 727 -22.18 -3.27 -21.51
N PRO A 728 -22.83 -2.32 -22.23
CA PRO A 728 -23.03 -0.95 -21.76
C PRO A 728 -23.64 -0.81 -20.35
N ARG A 729 -24.55 -1.72 -19.98
CA ARG A 729 -25.17 -1.74 -18.63
C ARG A 729 -24.16 -2.00 -17.52
N LEU A 730 -23.15 -2.84 -17.78
CA LEU A 730 -22.11 -3.21 -16.83
C LEU A 730 -21.04 -2.11 -16.75
N ALA A 731 -20.69 -1.49 -17.89
CA ALA A 731 -19.78 -0.34 -17.91
C ALA A 731 -20.32 0.83 -17.06
N LEU A 732 -21.63 1.06 -17.09
CA LEU A 732 -22.31 2.08 -16.27
C LEU A 732 -22.16 1.80 -14.77
N VAL A 733 -22.30 0.55 -14.34
CA VAL A 733 -22.15 0.16 -12.93
C VAL A 733 -20.68 0.28 -12.49
N LEU A 734 -19.73 -0.20 -13.30
CA LEU A 734 -18.30 -0.11 -13.00
C LEU A 734 -17.84 1.34 -12.82
N ARG A 735 -18.16 2.23 -13.78
CA ARG A 735 -17.76 3.65 -13.70
C ARG A 735 -18.39 4.39 -12.51
N ASN A 736 -19.48 3.85 -11.96
CA ASN A 736 -20.16 4.37 -10.78
C ASN A 736 -19.72 3.72 -9.47
N SER A 737 -18.86 2.70 -9.50
CA SER A 737 -18.32 2.05 -8.31
C SER A 737 -17.51 3.04 -7.47
N GLY A 738 -17.51 2.86 -6.15
CA GLY A 738 -16.75 3.71 -5.23
C GLY A 738 -15.24 3.65 -5.50
N ILE A 739 -14.73 2.49 -5.92
CA ILE A 739 -13.31 2.26 -6.25
C ILE A 739 -12.88 3.17 -7.40
N LEU A 740 -13.60 3.11 -8.54
CA LEU A 740 -13.26 3.94 -9.71
C LEU A 740 -13.64 5.41 -9.51
N LYS A 741 -14.67 5.74 -8.72
CA LYS A 741 -15.00 7.13 -8.38
C LYS A 741 -13.93 7.82 -7.53
N SER A 742 -13.40 7.13 -6.52
CA SER A 742 -12.40 7.67 -5.61
C SER A 742 -11.04 7.84 -6.28
N GLY A 743 -10.61 6.82 -7.03
CA GLY A 743 -9.31 6.83 -7.72
C GLY A 743 -9.30 7.51 -9.08
N GLY A 744 -10.47 7.79 -9.68
CA GLY A 744 -10.57 8.13 -11.09
C GLY A 744 -10.20 6.94 -11.98
N ALA A 745 -9.40 7.17 -13.02
CA ALA A 745 -8.78 6.11 -13.82
C ALA A 745 -7.69 5.38 -13.00
N VAL A 746 -7.80 4.06 -12.87
CA VAL A 746 -6.70 3.27 -12.29
C VAL A 746 -5.48 3.29 -13.21
N ASN A 747 -4.29 3.57 -12.66
CA ASN A 747 -3.03 3.61 -13.43
C ASN A 747 -3.01 4.63 -14.59
N GLN A 748 -3.54 5.84 -14.37
CA GLN A 748 -3.64 6.93 -15.35
C GLN A 748 -2.33 7.20 -16.11
N TYR A 749 -1.21 7.43 -15.41
CA TYR A 749 0.07 7.74 -16.05
C TYR A 749 0.51 6.67 -17.05
N MET A 750 0.55 5.40 -16.62
CA MET A 750 0.96 4.32 -17.53
C MET A 750 -0.05 4.09 -18.64
N SER A 751 -1.35 4.29 -18.41
CA SER A 751 -2.32 4.22 -19.51
C SER A 751 -2.02 5.23 -20.60
N GLY A 752 -1.51 6.43 -20.26
CA GLY A 752 -1.08 7.42 -21.25
C GLY A 752 0.20 7.05 -22.00
N VAL A 753 1.15 6.39 -21.34
CA VAL A 753 2.32 5.83 -22.02
C VAL A 753 1.90 4.71 -22.98
N ILE A 754 1.00 3.82 -22.55
CA ILE A 754 0.43 2.78 -23.43
C ILE A 754 -0.34 3.41 -24.59
N THR A 755 -1.13 4.47 -24.37
CA THR A 755 -1.77 5.23 -25.46
C THR A 755 -0.73 5.63 -26.51
N SER A 756 0.42 6.17 -26.10
CA SER A 756 1.47 6.55 -27.04
C SER A 756 2.15 5.37 -27.73
N ILE A 757 2.25 4.19 -27.08
CA ILE A 757 2.67 2.97 -27.78
C ILE A 757 1.70 2.66 -28.92
N LEU A 758 0.39 2.70 -28.64
CA LEU A 758 -0.68 2.42 -29.60
C LEU A 758 -0.74 3.45 -30.74
N GLU A 759 -0.68 4.75 -30.41
CA GLU A 759 -0.71 5.83 -31.42
C GLU A 759 0.47 5.77 -32.39
N LEU A 760 1.62 5.29 -31.92
CA LEU A 760 2.83 5.15 -32.72
C LEU A 760 2.89 3.80 -33.47
N GLY A 761 1.92 2.90 -33.26
CA GLY A 761 1.86 1.57 -33.86
C GLY A 761 3.02 0.65 -33.45
N LEU A 762 3.58 0.86 -32.25
CA LEU A 762 4.73 0.11 -31.75
C LEU A 762 4.33 -1.27 -31.18
N GLU A 763 3.12 -1.36 -30.63
CA GLU A 763 2.50 -2.58 -30.13
C GLU A 763 2.38 -3.65 -31.20
N ASP A 764 2.06 -3.27 -32.44
CA ASP A 764 1.78 -4.23 -33.49
C ASP A 764 3.04 -5.03 -33.84
N LYS A 765 4.14 -4.31 -34.06
CA LYS A 765 5.46 -4.92 -34.33
C LYS A 765 5.95 -5.75 -33.15
N HIS A 766 5.66 -5.31 -31.92
CA HIS A 766 6.03 -6.05 -30.72
C HIS A 766 5.23 -7.35 -30.59
N LEU A 767 3.92 -7.29 -30.80
CA LEU A 767 3.04 -8.44 -30.72
C LEU A 767 3.37 -9.47 -31.81
N ASP A 768 3.61 -9.06 -33.06
CA ASP A 768 3.98 -9.98 -34.15
C ASP A 768 5.27 -10.74 -33.82
N PHE A 769 6.28 -10.03 -33.32
CA PHE A 769 7.51 -10.64 -32.83
C PHE A 769 7.26 -11.63 -31.68
N LEU A 770 6.43 -11.25 -30.72
CA LEU A 770 6.13 -12.07 -29.56
C LEU A 770 5.39 -13.35 -29.96
N VAL A 771 4.38 -13.24 -30.82
CA VAL A 771 3.64 -14.38 -31.37
C VAL A 771 4.58 -15.32 -32.12
N HIS A 772 5.45 -14.79 -32.98
CA HIS A 772 6.44 -15.59 -33.70
C HIS A 772 7.39 -16.32 -32.74
N THR A 773 7.97 -15.61 -31.78
CA THR A 773 8.92 -16.20 -30.81
C THR A 773 8.23 -17.27 -29.94
N CYS A 774 7.00 -17.02 -29.47
CA CYS A 774 6.28 -18.01 -28.69
C CYS A 774 5.82 -19.20 -29.54
N LYS A 775 5.50 -19.01 -30.83
CA LYS A 775 5.24 -20.11 -31.77
C LYS A 775 6.46 -21.02 -31.91
N GLU A 776 7.65 -20.46 -32.10
CA GLU A 776 8.91 -21.23 -32.19
C GLU A 776 9.17 -22.02 -30.89
N ARG A 777 8.99 -21.39 -29.74
CA ARG A 777 9.16 -22.04 -28.43
C ARG A 777 8.13 -23.16 -28.20
N MET A 778 6.86 -22.93 -28.57
CA MET A 778 5.82 -23.95 -28.48
C MET A 778 6.16 -25.16 -29.37
N GLN A 779 6.57 -24.89 -30.60
CA GLN A 779 6.96 -25.91 -31.57
C GLN A 779 8.13 -26.75 -31.04
N ALA A 780 9.19 -26.11 -30.53
CA ALA A 780 10.35 -26.79 -29.98
C ALA A 780 10.02 -27.71 -28.79
N VAL A 781 9.18 -27.25 -27.87
CA VAL A 781 8.71 -28.07 -26.74
C VAL A 781 7.87 -29.25 -27.24
N CYS A 782 6.93 -29.02 -28.15
CA CYS A 782 6.08 -30.08 -28.68
C CYS A 782 6.87 -31.12 -29.49
N ASP A 783 7.84 -30.70 -30.31
CA ASP A 783 8.70 -31.61 -31.08
C ASP A 783 9.58 -32.46 -30.17
N THR A 784 10.08 -31.87 -29.08
CA THR A 784 10.84 -32.60 -28.06
C THR A 784 9.97 -33.62 -27.34
N LEU A 785 8.71 -33.28 -27.02
CA LEU A 785 7.76 -34.22 -26.44
C LEU A 785 7.46 -35.36 -27.41
N ASP A 786 7.17 -35.08 -28.68
CA ASP A 786 6.90 -36.12 -29.68
C ASP A 786 8.08 -37.10 -29.85
N GLN A 787 9.31 -36.61 -29.70
CA GLN A 787 10.51 -37.44 -29.83
C GLN A 787 10.84 -38.26 -28.58
N PHE A 788 10.68 -37.69 -27.38
CA PHE A 788 11.23 -38.27 -26.14
C PHE A 788 10.18 -38.71 -25.12
N LEU A 789 8.93 -38.26 -25.24
CA LEU A 789 7.90 -38.57 -24.26
C LEU A 789 7.58 -40.07 -24.27
N PRO A 790 7.55 -40.75 -23.11
CA PRO A 790 7.18 -42.16 -23.07
C PRO A 790 5.77 -42.42 -23.61
N SER A 791 5.56 -43.55 -24.29
CA SER A 791 4.31 -43.89 -24.98
C SER A 791 3.07 -44.03 -24.07
N TYR A 792 3.26 -44.16 -22.77
CA TYR A 792 2.20 -44.19 -21.76
C TYR A 792 1.82 -42.80 -21.21
N CYS A 793 2.44 -41.74 -21.73
CA CYS A 793 2.08 -40.36 -21.50
C CYS A 793 1.47 -39.75 -22.77
N SER A 794 0.68 -38.68 -22.62
CA SER A 794 0.11 -37.99 -23.77
C SER A 794 -0.08 -36.50 -23.51
N PHE A 795 -0.09 -35.72 -24.58
CA PHE A 795 -0.41 -34.29 -24.56
C PHE A 795 -1.10 -33.92 -25.88
N THR A 796 -1.76 -32.76 -25.90
CA THR A 796 -2.30 -32.17 -27.12
C THR A 796 -1.46 -30.96 -27.49
N ARG A 797 -1.07 -30.83 -28.76
CA ARG A 797 -0.35 -29.67 -29.29
C ARG A 797 -1.24 -28.42 -29.20
N PRO A 798 -0.90 -27.40 -28.40
CA PRO A 798 -1.69 -26.18 -28.31
C PRO A 798 -1.49 -25.31 -29.54
N GLU A 799 -2.57 -24.70 -30.04
CA GLU A 799 -2.52 -23.77 -31.18
C GLU A 799 -2.18 -22.32 -30.76
N GLY A 800 -1.88 -22.10 -29.48
CA GLY A 800 -1.65 -20.77 -28.93
C GLY A 800 -1.33 -20.77 -27.44
N GLY A 801 -1.19 -19.58 -26.88
CA GLY A 801 -0.95 -19.36 -25.46
C GLY A 801 0.42 -19.87 -24.98
N TYR A 802 0.51 -20.19 -23.70
CA TYR A 802 1.80 -20.46 -23.03
C TYR A 802 1.99 -21.89 -22.54
N PHE A 803 0.95 -22.72 -22.55
CA PHE A 803 0.94 -23.94 -21.73
C PHE A 803 0.74 -25.21 -22.53
N VAL A 804 1.50 -26.23 -22.14
CA VAL A 804 1.29 -27.63 -22.55
C VAL A 804 0.82 -28.41 -21.32
N TRP A 805 -0.21 -29.23 -21.51
CA TRP A 805 -0.80 -30.06 -20.47
C TRP A 805 -0.50 -31.53 -20.72
N LEU A 806 0.35 -32.09 -19.86
CA LEU A 806 0.87 -33.44 -20.01
C LEU A 806 0.10 -34.40 -19.10
N ARG A 807 -0.47 -35.45 -19.69
CA ARG A 807 -1.10 -36.58 -18.99
C ARG A 807 -0.07 -37.67 -18.73
N LEU A 808 -0.02 -38.13 -17.49
CA LEU A 808 0.79 -39.25 -17.02
C LEU A 808 -0.12 -40.46 -16.75
N PRO A 809 0.44 -41.68 -16.58
CA PRO A 809 -0.33 -42.84 -16.13
C PRO A 809 -1.07 -42.55 -14.83
N GLU A 810 -2.27 -43.13 -14.67
CA GLU A 810 -3.13 -42.85 -13.50
C GLU A 810 -2.49 -43.21 -12.15
N SER A 811 -1.57 -44.17 -12.14
CA SER A 811 -0.80 -44.58 -10.96
C SER A 811 0.30 -43.59 -10.54
N VAL A 812 0.61 -42.60 -11.37
CA VAL A 812 1.69 -41.63 -11.13
C VAL A 812 1.16 -40.41 -10.39
N ASP A 813 1.70 -40.17 -9.19
CA ASP A 813 1.55 -38.90 -8.47
C ASP A 813 2.55 -37.87 -8.99
N ALA A 814 2.05 -36.88 -9.71
CA ALA A 814 2.80 -35.79 -10.32
C ALA A 814 3.51 -34.91 -9.29
N ASN A 815 3.04 -34.80 -8.04
CA ASN A 815 3.74 -34.03 -7.02
C ASN A 815 5.08 -34.70 -6.67
N ARG A 816 5.06 -36.03 -6.50
CA ARG A 816 6.27 -36.81 -6.21
C ARG A 816 7.20 -36.88 -7.41
N LEU A 817 6.64 -37.06 -8.60
CA LEU A 817 7.42 -37.03 -9.84
C LEU A 817 8.07 -35.65 -10.06
N ALA A 818 7.36 -34.55 -9.83
CA ALA A 818 7.93 -33.21 -9.98
C ALA A 818 9.13 -33.00 -9.05
N GLY A 819 9.04 -33.44 -7.78
CA GLY A 819 10.18 -33.44 -6.87
C GLY A 819 11.34 -34.30 -7.37
N TRP A 820 11.06 -35.51 -7.87
CA TRP A 820 12.08 -36.39 -8.46
C TRP A 820 12.81 -35.75 -9.65
N CYS A 821 12.06 -35.16 -10.58
CA CYS A 821 12.63 -34.47 -11.74
C CYS A 821 13.43 -33.23 -11.33
N GLN A 822 12.97 -32.49 -10.33
CA GLN A 822 13.69 -31.34 -9.79
C GLN A 822 15.03 -31.77 -9.17
N ASP A 823 15.04 -32.80 -8.34
CA ASP A 823 16.23 -33.24 -7.61
C ASP A 823 17.27 -33.89 -8.53
N LYS A 824 16.83 -34.83 -9.37
CA LYS A 824 17.71 -35.71 -10.17
C LYS A 824 17.98 -35.18 -11.58
N TYR A 825 17.00 -34.53 -12.20
CA TYR A 825 17.07 -34.06 -13.60
C TYR A 825 17.12 -32.54 -13.72
N LYS A 826 17.09 -31.82 -12.60
CA LYS A 826 17.21 -30.35 -12.54
C LYS A 826 16.14 -29.64 -13.37
N VAL A 827 14.92 -30.18 -13.40
CA VAL A 827 13.77 -29.58 -14.09
C VAL A 827 12.54 -29.54 -13.20
N ALA A 828 11.90 -28.38 -13.10
CA ALA A 828 10.65 -28.17 -12.35
C ALA A 828 9.45 -27.93 -13.28
N ALA A 829 8.29 -28.47 -12.90
CA ALA A 829 7.00 -28.28 -13.56
C ALA A 829 5.87 -28.27 -12.52
N ILE A 830 4.70 -27.71 -12.83
CA ILE A 830 3.60 -27.62 -11.86
C ILE A 830 2.72 -28.88 -11.90
N PRO A 831 2.53 -29.59 -10.77
CA PRO A 831 1.59 -30.70 -10.67
C PRO A 831 0.14 -30.27 -10.87
N GLY A 832 -0.63 -31.10 -11.58
CA GLY A 832 -1.99 -30.78 -11.99
C GLY A 832 -2.96 -30.52 -10.84
N SER A 833 -2.72 -31.16 -9.70
CA SER A 833 -3.50 -30.94 -8.46
C SER A 833 -3.52 -29.49 -7.97
N ARG A 834 -2.54 -28.65 -8.34
CA ARG A 834 -2.53 -27.21 -8.00
C ARG A 834 -3.61 -26.41 -8.73
N PHE A 835 -4.11 -26.92 -9.85
CA PHE A 835 -5.13 -26.25 -10.67
C PHE A 835 -6.55 -26.72 -10.33
N SER A 836 -6.71 -27.73 -9.48
CA SER A 836 -8.02 -28.33 -9.17
C SER A 836 -8.53 -27.90 -7.79
N VAL A 837 -9.79 -27.44 -7.73
CA VAL A 837 -10.49 -27.15 -6.46
C VAL A 837 -10.57 -28.39 -5.56
N LYS A 838 -10.81 -29.56 -6.16
CA LYS A 838 -10.96 -30.86 -5.47
C LYS A 838 -9.61 -31.56 -5.23
N GLN A 839 -8.48 -30.92 -5.55
CA GLN A 839 -7.15 -31.56 -5.57
C GLN A 839 -7.11 -32.84 -6.43
N GLY A 840 -7.90 -32.88 -7.52
CA GLY A 840 -7.90 -33.94 -8.53
C GLY A 840 -6.71 -33.84 -9.48
N PHE A 841 -6.75 -34.53 -10.63
CA PHE A 841 -5.74 -34.43 -11.69
C PHE A 841 -4.29 -34.63 -11.21
N LYS A 842 -4.11 -35.59 -10.29
CA LYS A 842 -2.82 -35.89 -9.64
C LYS A 842 -1.79 -36.47 -10.62
N ASN A 843 -2.21 -36.95 -11.77
CA ASN A 843 -1.38 -37.53 -12.83
C ASN A 843 -1.17 -36.56 -14.01
N TYR A 844 -1.16 -35.25 -13.77
CA TYR A 844 -0.92 -34.25 -14.80
C TYR A 844 0.20 -33.28 -14.44
N LEU A 845 0.86 -32.72 -15.45
CA LEU A 845 1.86 -31.65 -15.31
C LEU A 845 1.54 -30.52 -16.30
N ARG A 846 1.71 -29.27 -15.86
CA ARG A 846 1.70 -28.11 -16.76
C ARG A 846 3.12 -27.63 -17.03
N LEU A 847 3.45 -27.48 -18.31
CA LEU A 847 4.68 -26.85 -18.79
C LEU A 847 4.37 -25.46 -19.35
N ALA A 848 5.28 -24.51 -19.17
CA ALA A 848 5.18 -23.14 -19.66
C ALA A 848 6.36 -22.80 -20.57
N ILE A 849 6.10 -22.09 -21.68
CA ILE A 849 7.11 -21.77 -22.71
C ILE A 849 7.56 -20.30 -22.69
N ALA A 850 6.92 -19.46 -21.88
CA ALA A 850 7.04 -18.01 -22.02
C ALA A 850 8.37 -17.43 -21.48
N PHE A 851 9.02 -18.13 -20.56
CA PHE A 851 10.15 -17.56 -19.83
C PHE A 851 11.50 -17.84 -20.49
N HIS A 852 11.74 -19.09 -20.93
CA HIS A 852 13.04 -19.53 -21.41
C HIS A 852 13.14 -19.51 -22.95
N GLN A 853 14.36 -19.38 -23.47
CA GLN A 853 14.67 -19.48 -24.90
C GLN A 853 14.55 -20.94 -25.39
N VAL A 854 14.49 -21.10 -26.71
CA VAL A 854 14.24 -22.39 -27.39
C VAL A 854 15.22 -23.46 -26.92
N GLU A 855 16.51 -23.15 -26.84
CA GLU A 855 17.57 -24.10 -26.48
C GLU A 855 17.36 -24.67 -25.07
N ILE A 856 17.07 -23.79 -24.11
CA ILE A 856 16.82 -24.15 -22.71
C ILE A 856 15.53 -24.96 -22.59
N LEU A 857 14.48 -24.57 -23.31
CA LEU A 857 13.20 -25.29 -23.32
C LEU A 857 13.36 -26.70 -23.86
N THR A 858 14.03 -26.88 -25.00
CA THR A 858 14.30 -28.18 -25.59
C THR A 858 15.07 -29.09 -24.64
N GLU A 859 16.15 -28.59 -24.02
CA GLU A 859 16.94 -29.39 -23.08
C GLU A 859 16.13 -29.78 -21.83
N ALA A 860 15.43 -28.81 -21.23
CA ALA A 860 14.62 -29.05 -20.03
C ALA A 860 13.45 -30.00 -20.31
N THR A 861 12.76 -29.86 -21.44
CA THR A 861 11.68 -30.79 -21.83
C THR A 861 12.22 -32.20 -22.05
N LYS A 862 13.39 -32.34 -22.69
CA LYS A 862 14.05 -33.65 -22.83
C LYS A 862 14.40 -34.27 -21.48
N ASN A 863 14.99 -33.50 -20.57
CA ASN A 863 15.34 -33.95 -19.23
C ASN A 863 14.10 -34.35 -18.42
N LEU A 864 12.99 -33.63 -18.58
CA LEU A 864 11.70 -34.01 -18.00
C LEU A 864 11.23 -35.37 -18.53
N CYS A 865 11.26 -35.60 -19.84
CA CYS A 865 10.88 -36.89 -20.44
C CYS A 865 11.73 -38.06 -19.90
N LEU A 866 13.05 -37.85 -19.78
CA LEU A 866 13.95 -38.83 -19.18
C LEU A 866 13.61 -39.09 -17.71
N GLY A 867 13.32 -38.03 -16.94
CA GLY A 867 12.91 -38.14 -15.54
C GLY A 867 11.58 -38.87 -15.35
N ILE A 868 10.60 -38.64 -16.22
CA ILE A 868 9.34 -39.39 -16.24
C ILE A 868 9.62 -40.88 -16.46
N LYS A 869 10.40 -41.21 -17.49
CA LYS A 869 10.74 -42.60 -17.82
C LYS A 869 11.39 -43.31 -16.65
N ASP A 870 12.44 -42.71 -16.11
CA ASP A 870 13.23 -43.27 -15.01
C ASP A 870 12.41 -43.39 -13.71
N TYR A 871 11.55 -42.42 -13.39
CA TYR A 871 10.69 -42.50 -12.21
C TYR A 871 9.67 -43.64 -12.30
N VAL A 872 9.05 -43.82 -13.46
CA VAL A 872 8.06 -44.89 -13.67
C VAL A 872 8.75 -46.27 -13.66
N GLU A 873 9.89 -46.42 -14.34
CA GLU A 873 10.65 -47.68 -14.38
C GLU A 873 11.21 -48.08 -13.01
N ASN A 874 11.64 -47.14 -12.17
CA ASN A 874 12.12 -47.45 -10.81
C ASN A 874 10.99 -47.76 -9.82
N LYS A 875 9.75 -47.33 -10.07
CA LYS A 875 8.58 -47.70 -9.24
C LYS A 875 7.99 -49.06 -9.59
N CYS A 876 8.27 -49.58 -10.79
CA CYS A 876 7.86 -50.91 -11.22
C CYS A 876 8.88 -52.01 -10.81
N LYS A 877 10.02 -51.63 -10.23
CA LYS A 877 10.94 -52.51 -9.51
C LYS A 877 10.62 -52.46 -8.02
#